data_AF-A0A813DEL5-F1
#
_entry.id   AF-A0A813DEL5-F1
#
_cell.length_a   1.000
_cell.length_b   1.000
_cell.length_c   1.000
_cell.angle_alpha   90.00
_cell.angle_beta   90.00
_cell.angle_gamma   90.00
#
_symmetry.space_group_name_H-M   'P 1'
#
loop_
_entity.id
_entity.type
_entity.pdbx_description
1 polymer ?
#
loop_
_entity_poly.entity_id
_entity_poly.type
_entity_poly.pdbx_seq_one_letter_code
_entity_poly.pdbx_strand_id
1 'polypeptide(L)'
;MAAATAPVEGFGDTGCQIEHCEERGISPAQLLVVWKHTLAQAHEWRDSFKSSPTFGQPLKAEDVNLYQLCENLLKPATSQRKCSFVEILAVAPQTPRFFVSHWWGEPVGLFISCITAHQLLRHLQKTSPYWVCAYANNQWDLESDVTADPAESSFRKAMALADGLLSIIDADAVTFGRVWCVYEIAVTFGDHKLYDIATVAAGKPVIIADGLTPHDIAEGEQYGPDYQGGSRGYKSRREEHFPLQLCQKALEVKVENAEASVASDRIHILNSIAGLKDLDGEPPAEHPGYAHTNHVLHGRFAAAIYRPALENASTLCGGMPGKLQRALSCYPCQELVLSFFECENLDHGSLAGLISAMPDCLESLELDFTSCNTLVSPSCRESDEGPGSPPLSELSGFAHLSLLKSLNLDFSRCWYMTDLDIFESFEGLVSLTDLWVDFSMCQRLRDISSFQKLETLPALRTASADFSSCSALADRSMLCLPHGAKKLQSLSLNFSGSSISHAQLLGQCPPSLAHLNINCVRCLQMAELPVLKGIGDAPNLKSLVLDFSLCENLKDISSLGDIARLPEDIELSLKFLGCRAVGATPSDICSMAQLRTLKLTAPSSSRSGSILRRLGTGIASWTVRPNAKAKVHPVQEHKLGLIFVGNTAKPVPGKADAKASVSKARRPERTKWSWTFYVRGDTDAIRNVTITLHPTFAIPVVKLKGPVYESTATGWGTFAIEVVICWKTGGELRTTWELQFDADASKPFKVPELPMA
;
A
#
# COMPACT_ATOMS: atom_id res chain seq x y z
N MET A 1 57.68 -9.07 8.70
CA MET A 1 57.41 -10.22 9.59
C MET A 1 56.26 -9.84 10.49
N ALA A 2 55.04 -10.28 10.18
CA ALA A 2 53.87 -10.01 11.01
C ALA A 2 53.83 -11.07 12.13
N ALA A 3 53.81 -10.61 13.38
CA ALA A 3 53.55 -11.48 14.51
C ALA A 3 52.16 -12.09 14.36
N ALA A 4 52.04 -13.40 14.58
CA ALA A 4 50.74 -14.07 14.63
C ALA A 4 49.90 -13.42 15.73
N THR A 5 48.89 -12.65 15.34
CA THR A 5 47.90 -12.09 16.25
C THR A 5 47.08 -13.24 16.83
N ALA A 6 46.96 -13.28 18.15
CA ALA A 6 46.08 -14.24 18.83
C ALA A 6 44.63 -14.11 18.31
N PRO A 7 43.82 -15.17 18.34
CA PRO A 7 42.41 -15.11 17.93
C PRO A 7 41.68 -13.99 18.67
N VAL A 8 40.89 -13.19 17.96
CA VAL A 8 40.11 -12.12 18.58
C VAL A 8 39.08 -12.75 19.52
N GLU A 9 39.14 -12.40 20.80
CA GLU A 9 38.28 -12.98 21.83
C GLU A 9 36.80 -12.73 21.49
N GLY A 10 36.03 -13.82 21.35
CA GLY A 10 34.62 -13.80 20.94
C GLY A 10 34.34 -14.12 19.47
N PHE A 11 35.36 -14.18 18.61
CA PHE A 11 35.25 -14.59 17.21
C PHE A 11 36.20 -15.79 16.95
N GLY A 12 35.68 -17.01 17.17
CA GLY A 12 36.45 -18.25 17.08
C GLY A 12 36.27 -19.04 15.77
N ASP A 13 36.99 -20.15 15.64
CA ASP A 13 37.05 -21.06 14.48
C ASP A 13 35.74 -21.83 14.16
N THR A 14 34.60 -21.43 14.73
CA THR A 14 33.32 -22.16 14.61
C THR A 14 32.48 -21.79 13.38
N GLY A 15 32.94 -20.84 12.56
CA GLY A 15 32.27 -20.46 11.33
C GLY A 15 32.41 -21.51 10.20
N CYS A 16 31.71 -21.31 9.09
CA CYS A 16 31.73 -22.20 7.93
C CYS A 16 32.46 -21.58 6.73
N GLN A 17 32.80 -22.40 5.73
CA GLN A 17 33.25 -21.91 4.42
C GLN A 17 32.01 -21.63 3.56
N ILE A 18 31.98 -20.48 2.89
CA ILE A 18 30.91 -20.10 1.97
C ILE A 18 31.54 -19.84 0.60
N GLU A 19 31.27 -20.75 -0.33
CA GLU A 19 31.86 -20.76 -1.67
C GLU A 19 31.50 -19.49 -2.46
N HIS A 20 30.21 -19.15 -2.50
CA HIS A 20 29.69 -18.02 -3.28
C HIS A 20 29.67 -16.74 -2.47
N CYS A 21 30.33 -15.68 -2.97
CA CYS A 21 30.45 -14.40 -2.26
C CYS A 21 29.08 -13.69 -2.10
N GLU A 22 28.20 -13.85 -3.08
CA GLU A 22 26.83 -13.37 -3.09
C GLU A 22 25.95 -14.00 -2.00
N GLU A 23 26.36 -15.14 -1.43
CA GLU A 23 25.68 -15.79 -0.30
C GLU A 23 26.32 -15.46 1.06
N ARG A 24 27.26 -14.50 1.11
CA ARG A 24 27.90 -14.05 2.35
C ARG A 24 27.16 -12.86 2.97
N GLY A 25 25.84 -12.95 3.09
CA GLY A 25 25.05 -11.94 3.80
C GLY A 25 25.31 -11.96 5.30
N ILE A 26 25.30 -10.80 5.96
CA ILE A 26 25.38 -10.64 7.41
C ILE A 26 24.02 -10.27 7.99
N SER A 27 23.58 -10.96 9.04
CA SER A 27 22.28 -10.67 9.68
C SER A 27 22.34 -9.52 10.68
N PRO A 28 21.23 -8.82 10.97
CA PRO A 28 21.15 -7.84 12.06
C PRO A 28 21.61 -8.39 13.42
N ALA A 29 21.30 -9.65 13.73
CA ALA A 29 21.78 -10.30 14.94
C ALA A 29 23.32 -10.41 14.97
N GLN A 30 23.94 -10.77 13.86
CA GLN A 30 25.41 -10.83 13.72
C GLN A 30 26.04 -9.43 13.80
N LEU A 31 25.45 -8.42 13.17
CA LEU A 31 25.89 -7.02 13.26
C LEU A 31 25.85 -6.51 14.71
N LEU A 32 24.85 -6.88 15.51
CA LEU A 32 24.79 -6.51 16.92
C LEU A 32 25.91 -7.16 17.76
N VAL A 33 26.37 -8.37 17.38
CA VAL A 33 27.54 -9.00 18.02
C VAL A 33 28.80 -8.19 17.70
N VAL A 34 28.98 -7.79 16.45
CA VAL A 34 30.08 -6.91 16.02
C VAL A 34 30.05 -5.60 16.81
N TRP A 35 28.89 -4.95 16.88
CA TRP A 35 28.74 -3.69 17.60
C TRP A 35 29.03 -3.81 19.09
N LYS A 36 28.56 -4.87 19.74
CA LYS A 36 28.85 -5.14 21.15
C LYS A 36 30.36 -5.30 21.39
N HIS A 37 31.06 -5.97 20.49
CA HIS A 37 32.51 -6.09 20.57
C HIS A 37 33.19 -4.73 20.38
N THR A 38 32.80 -3.95 19.37
CA THR A 38 33.30 -2.59 19.14
C THR A 38 33.13 -1.70 20.36
N LEU A 39 31.95 -1.70 20.98
CA LEU A 39 31.69 -0.94 22.21
C LEU A 39 32.63 -1.32 23.36
N ALA A 40 32.95 -2.61 23.48
CA ALA A 40 33.84 -3.10 24.52
C ALA A 40 35.32 -2.79 24.25
N GLN A 41 35.75 -2.79 22.98
CA GLN A 41 37.17 -2.83 22.62
C GLN A 41 37.72 -1.56 21.96
N ALA A 42 36.85 -0.66 21.46
CA ALA A 42 37.30 0.50 20.68
C ALA A 42 38.32 1.39 21.42
N HIS A 43 38.20 1.50 22.75
CA HIS A 43 39.12 2.29 23.57
C HIS A 43 40.56 1.76 23.59
N GLU A 44 40.77 0.49 23.23
CA GLU A 44 42.10 -0.13 23.07
C GLU A 44 42.66 0.05 21.66
N TRP A 45 41.80 0.33 20.67
CA TRP A 45 42.17 0.55 19.29
C TRP A 45 42.71 1.96 19.08
N ARG A 46 43.63 2.13 18.13
CA ARG A 46 44.19 3.43 17.78
C ARG A 46 43.89 3.78 16.34
N ASP A 47 43.66 5.06 16.09
CA ASP A 47 43.49 5.56 14.75
C ASP A 47 44.79 5.41 13.94
N SER A 48 44.76 4.58 12.91
CA SER A 48 45.92 4.28 12.07
C SER A 48 45.96 5.15 10.80
N PHE A 49 44.96 6.00 10.56
CA PHE A 49 44.88 6.78 9.33
C PHE A 49 45.68 8.08 9.45
N LYS A 50 46.81 8.18 8.74
CA LYS A 50 47.79 9.28 8.89
C LYS A 50 47.22 10.68 8.68
N SER A 51 46.22 10.82 7.81
CA SER A 51 45.54 12.09 7.53
C SER A 51 44.38 12.38 8.48
N SER A 52 44.08 11.49 9.43
CA SER A 52 43.05 11.71 10.42
C SER A 52 43.52 12.72 11.48
N PRO A 53 42.66 13.67 11.91
CA PRO A 53 42.94 14.57 13.04
C PRO A 53 43.24 13.83 14.34
N THR A 54 42.76 12.59 14.47
CA THR A 54 42.94 11.74 15.66
C THR A 54 44.02 10.67 15.49
N PHE A 55 44.88 10.77 14.47
CA PHE A 55 45.94 9.80 14.21
C PHE A 55 46.75 9.46 15.48
N GLY A 56 46.85 8.15 15.77
CA GLY A 56 47.53 7.59 16.94
C GLY A 56 46.76 7.67 18.26
N GLN A 57 45.63 8.38 18.33
CA GLN A 57 44.78 8.48 19.52
C GLN A 57 43.88 7.24 19.68
N PRO A 58 43.45 6.91 20.91
CA PRO A 58 42.45 5.88 21.15
C PRO A 58 41.13 6.20 20.43
N LEU A 59 40.50 5.18 19.85
CA LEU A 59 39.21 5.34 19.18
C LEU A 59 38.07 5.41 20.21
N LYS A 60 37.08 6.24 19.94
CA LYS A 60 35.79 6.22 20.65
C LYS A 60 34.84 5.32 19.88
N ALA A 61 34.15 4.41 20.57
CA ALA A 61 33.27 3.44 19.93
C ALA A 61 32.20 4.11 19.03
N GLU A 62 31.66 5.24 19.47
CA GLU A 62 30.66 6.04 18.75
C GLU A 62 31.16 6.64 17.43
N ASP A 63 32.48 6.79 17.27
CA ASP A 63 33.11 7.37 16.08
C ASP A 63 33.76 6.28 15.19
N VAL A 64 33.77 5.00 15.61
CA VAL A 64 34.37 3.91 14.84
C VAL A 64 33.63 3.72 13.53
N ASN A 65 34.34 3.89 12.42
CA ASN A 65 33.84 3.62 11.08
C ASN A 65 34.33 2.27 10.52
N LEU A 66 33.90 1.90 9.31
CA LEU A 66 34.22 0.59 8.74
C LEU A 66 35.68 0.44 8.30
N TYR A 67 36.40 1.53 7.98
CA TYR A 67 37.84 1.45 7.75
C TYR A 67 38.58 1.02 9.03
N GLN A 68 38.25 1.65 10.14
CA GLN A 68 38.85 1.35 11.44
C GLN A 68 38.44 -0.03 11.93
N LEU A 69 37.17 -0.41 11.75
CA LEU A 69 36.67 -1.74 12.09
C LEU A 69 37.38 -2.83 11.26
N CYS A 70 37.64 -2.57 9.98
CA CYS A 70 38.31 -3.52 9.10
C CYS A 70 39.73 -3.85 9.60
N GLU A 71 40.50 -2.81 9.94
CA GLU A 71 41.88 -2.96 10.42
C GLU A 71 41.98 -3.53 11.85
N ASN A 72 41.07 -3.14 12.75
CA ASN A 72 41.16 -3.50 14.17
C ASN A 72 40.37 -4.76 14.55
N LEU A 73 39.41 -5.19 13.72
CA LEU A 73 38.57 -6.35 14.01
C LEU A 73 38.52 -7.36 12.85
N LEU A 74 38.06 -6.96 11.66
CA LEU A 74 37.75 -7.93 10.59
C LEU A 74 39.02 -8.65 10.13
N LYS A 75 40.07 -7.92 9.73
CA LYS A 75 41.33 -8.53 9.30
C LYS A 75 41.97 -9.36 10.41
N PRO A 76 42.14 -8.87 11.66
CA PRO A 76 42.65 -9.71 12.74
C PRO A 76 41.85 -11.01 12.94
N ALA A 77 40.52 -10.94 12.96
CA ALA A 77 39.65 -12.09 13.14
C ALA A 77 39.70 -13.09 11.96
N THR A 78 39.92 -12.61 10.74
CA THR A 78 40.02 -13.48 9.54
C THR A 78 41.45 -13.89 9.19
N SER A 79 42.47 -13.45 9.92
CA SER A 79 43.88 -13.63 9.56
C SER A 79 44.33 -15.09 9.43
N GLN A 80 43.78 -15.98 10.26
CA GLN A 80 44.11 -17.41 10.25
C GLN A 80 43.56 -18.12 9.02
N ARG A 81 42.32 -17.81 8.62
CA ARG A 81 41.61 -18.47 7.50
C ARG A 81 41.71 -17.72 6.18
N LYS A 82 42.09 -16.43 6.21
CA LYS A 82 42.10 -15.50 5.06
C LYS A 82 40.81 -15.55 4.25
N CYS A 83 39.69 -15.45 4.94
CA CYS A 83 38.34 -15.56 4.40
C CYS A 83 37.53 -14.28 4.63
N SER A 84 36.28 -14.25 4.17
CA SER A 84 35.34 -13.18 4.54
C SER A 84 35.06 -13.18 6.04
N PHE A 85 34.62 -12.04 6.58
CA PHE A 85 34.26 -11.97 8.00
C PHE A 85 32.96 -12.73 8.30
N VAL A 86 32.03 -12.77 7.34
CA VAL A 86 30.80 -13.57 7.47
C VAL A 86 31.10 -15.05 7.64
N GLU A 87 32.13 -15.60 7.00
CA GLU A 87 32.57 -16.99 7.18
C GLU A 87 33.10 -17.30 8.59
N ILE A 88 33.43 -16.29 9.40
CA ILE A 88 33.74 -16.47 10.83
C ILE A 88 32.45 -16.57 11.66
N LEU A 89 31.39 -15.88 11.25
CA LEU A 89 30.13 -15.76 12.00
C LEU A 89 29.04 -16.75 11.60
N ALA A 90 29.03 -17.17 10.34
CA ALA A 90 27.97 -17.94 9.74
C ALA A 90 28.18 -19.44 9.92
N VAL A 91 27.08 -20.18 10.07
CA VAL A 91 27.07 -21.65 10.15
C VAL A 91 26.66 -22.33 8.84
N ALA A 92 26.16 -21.55 7.88
CA ALA A 92 25.77 -21.97 6.53
C ALA A 92 25.78 -20.73 5.59
N PRO A 93 25.70 -20.92 4.26
CA PRO A 93 25.44 -19.82 3.33
C PRO A 93 24.22 -18.98 3.71
N GLN A 94 24.31 -17.66 3.55
CA GLN A 94 23.34 -16.66 3.99
C GLN A 94 22.94 -15.73 2.84
N THR A 95 22.03 -16.19 1.97
CA THR A 95 21.51 -15.40 0.84
C THR A 95 20.89 -14.07 1.33
N PRO A 96 21.30 -12.92 0.79
CA PRO A 96 20.83 -11.61 1.25
C PRO A 96 19.38 -11.35 0.84
N ARG A 97 18.60 -10.74 1.76
CA ARG A 97 17.30 -10.14 1.44
C ARG A 97 17.47 -8.75 0.83
N PHE A 98 18.44 -7.99 1.31
CA PHE A 98 18.77 -6.67 0.79
C PHE A 98 20.28 -6.52 0.59
N PHE A 99 20.66 -5.84 -0.47
CA PHE A 99 22.00 -5.31 -0.64
C PHE A 99 22.10 -3.96 0.08
N VAL A 100 23.24 -3.64 0.68
CA VAL A 100 23.44 -2.35 1.38
C VAL A 100 24.49 -1.52 0.65
N SER A 101 24.06 -0.40 0.07
CA SER A 101 24.98 0.62 -0.44
C SER A 101 25.30 1.63 0.65
N HIS A 102 26.58 1.85 0.94
CA HIS A 102 26.98 2.79 1.97
C HIS A 102 28.43 3.25 1.80
N TRP A 103 28.79 4.33 2.50
CA TRP A 103 30.17 4.79 2.64
C TRP A 103 30.80 4.21 3.91
N TRP A 104 32.08 3.82 3.82
CA TRP A 104 32.80 3.20 4.92
C TRP A 104 33.21 4.17 6.03
N GLY A 105 33.15 5.49 5.78
CA GLY A 105 33.54 6.50 6.76
C GLY A 105 32.44 6.88 7.75
N GLU A 106 31.19 6.44 7.55
CA GLU A 106 30.12 6.64 8.53
C GLU A 106 30.38 5.78 9.79
N PRO A 107 30.05 6.28 10.99
CA PRO A 107 30.10 5.48 12.20
C PRO A 107 29.25 4.21 12.13
N VAL A 108 29.86 3.07 12.50
CA VAL A 108 29.25 1.73 12.44
C VAL A 108 27.97 1.66 13.27
N GLY A 109 27.91 2.35 14.41
CA GLY A 109 26.71 2.39 15.25
C GLY A 109 25.50 2.99 14.54
N LEU A 110 25.70 4.06 13.76
CA LEU A 110 24.65 4.71 12.98
C LEU A 110 24.20 3.80 11.83
N PHE A 111 25.17 3.25 11.09
CA PHE A 111 24.93 2.27 10.03
C PHE A 111 24.09 1.06 10.51
N ILE A 112 24.43 0.46 11.65
CA ILE A 112 23.67 -0.67 12.22
C ILE A 112 22.26 -0.23 12.68
N SER A 113 22.12 1.00 13.17
CA SER A 113 20.80 1.54 13.54
C SER A 113 19.87 1.66 12.34
N CYS A 114 20.38 2.09 11.18
CA CYS A 114 19.66 2.16 9.92
C CYS A 114 19.21 0.76 9.45
N ILE A 115 20.11 -0.23 9.46
CA ILE A 115 19.77 -1.62 9.10
C ILE A 115 18.71 -2.20 10.05
N THR A 116 18.83 -1.93 11.35
CA THR A 116 17.86 -2.44 12.35
C THR A 116 16.48 -1.82 12.13
N ALA A 117 16.41 -0.51 11.88
CA ALA A 117 15.15 0.17 11.58
C ALA A 117 14.53 -0.32 10.28
N HIS A 118 15.34 -0.52 9.23
CA HIS A 118 14.87 -1.08 7.96
C HIS A 118 14.35 -2.52 8.12
N GLN A 119 15.05 -3.36 8.90
CA GLN A 119 14.61 -4.71 9.24
C GLN A 119 13.23 -4.70 9.90
N LEU A 120 13.00 -3.79 10.85
CA LEU A 120 11.69 -3.64 11.48
C LEU A 120 10.65 -3.14 10.49
N LEU A 121 10.95 -2.10 9.72
CA LEU A 121 10.04 -1.50 8.74
C LEU A 121 9.56 -2.52 7.69
N ARG A 122 10.46 -3.38 7.20
CA ARG A 122 10.15 -4.42 6.22
C ARG A 122 9.64 -5.73 6.84
N HIS A 123 9.40 -5.79 8.15
CA HIS A 123 9.03 -7.01 8.90
C HIS A 123 9.98 -8.19 8.64
N LEU A 124 11.27 -7.92 8.42
CA LEU A 124 12.29 -8.94 8.23
C LEU A 124 12.68 -9.56 9.58
N GLN A 125 13.20 -10.78 9.58
CA GLN A 125 13.69 -11.42 10.79
C GLN A 125 15.05 -10.84 11.20
N LYS A 126 15.42 -10.92 12.48
CA LYS A 126 16.77 -10.54 12.95
C LYS A 126 17.89 -11.39 12.34
N THR A 127 17.54 -12.54 11.77
CA THR A 127 18.40 -13.47 11.04
C THR A 127 18.37 -13.25 9.53
N SER A 128 17.51 -12.37 9.01
CA SER A 128 17.44 -12.05 7.58
C SER A 128 18.75 -11.39 7.14
N PRO A 129 19.53 -11.98 6.22
CA PRO A 129 20.85 -11.47 5.87
C PRO A 129 20.78 -10.21 5.00
N TYR A 130 21.73 -9.31 5.20
CA TYR A 130 22.01 -8.14 4.38
C TYR A 130 23.39 -8.31 3.75
N TRP A 131 23.55 -8.03 2.47
CA TRP A 131 24.88 -8.06 1.86
C TRP A 131 25.58 -6.72 2.07
N VAL A 132 26.75 -6.75 2.70
CA VAL A 132 27.53 -5.55 3.05
C VAL A 132 28.99 -5.83 2.69
N CYS A 133 29.55 -5.03 1.78
CA CYS A 133 30.83 -5.30 1.12
C CYS A 133 32.00 -5.53 2.10
N ALA A 134 32.07 -4.79 3.21
CA ALA A 134 33.14 -4.93 4.20
C ALA A 134 33.14 -6.32 4.88
N TYR A 135 31.97 -6.90 5.12
CA TYR A 135 31.84 -8.18 5.82
C TYR A 135 31.83 -9.38 4.87
N ALA A 136 31.27 -9.20 3.66
CA ALA A 136 31.08 -10.24 2.66
C ALA A 136 32.32 -10.52 1.81
N ASN A 137 33.01 -9.46 1.36
CA ASN A 137 34.20 -9.62 0.53
C ASN A 137 35.38 -10.13 1.36
N ASN A 138 36.25 -10.91 0.73
CA ASN A 138 37.49 -11.33 1.33
C ASN A 138 38.48 -10.16 1.36
N GLN A 139 38.67 -9.56 2.54
CA GLN A 139 39.56 -8.41 2.72
C GLN A 139 41.05 -8.73 2.50
N TRP A 140 41.40 -10.00 2.27
CA TRP A 140 42.74 -10.47 1.89
C TRP A 140 42.94 -10.65 0.39
N ASP A 141 41.85 -10.67 -0.39
CA ASP A 141 41.84 -10.95 -1.83
C ASP A 141 40.70 -10.21 -2.54
N LEU A 142 40.68 -8.88 -2.41
CA LEU A 142 39.61 -8.05 -2.96
C LEU A 142 39.55 -8.09 -4.50
N GLU A 143 40.67 -8.33 -5.19
CA GLU A 143 40.71 -8.41 -6.66
C GLU A 143 39.86 -9.56 -7.21
N SER A 144 39.72 -10.65 -6.44
CA SER A 144 38.83 -11.77 -6.81
C SER A 144 37.33 -11.40 -6.71
N ASP A 145 36.99 -10.47 -5.83
CA ASP A 145 35.61 -10.03 -5.56
C ASP A 145 35.23 -8.76 -6.34
N VAL A 146 36.21 -7.97 -6.78
CA VAL A 146 36.07 -6.71 -7.54
C VAL A 146 36.78 -6.84 -8.89
N THR A 147 36.04 -7.34 -9.87
CA THR A 147 36.54 -7.63 -11.21
C THR A 147 36.58 -6.39 -12.10
N ALA A 148 37.37 -6.45 -13.18
CA ALA A 148 37.45 -5.36 -14.17
C ALA A 148 36.11 -5.06 -14.85
N ASP A 149 35.27 -6.08 -15.10
CA ASP A 149 33.88 -5.87 -15.49
C ASP A 149 33.02 -5.75 -14.22
N PRO A 150 32.39 -4.58 -13.95
CA PRO A 150 31.50 -4.41 -12.80
C PRO A 150 30.34 -5.41 -12.78
N ALA A 151 29.89 -5.89 -13.93
CA ALA A 151 28.80 -6.86 -14.03
C ALA A 151 29.18 -8.25 -13.50
N GLU A 152 30.48 -8.57 -13.44
CA GLU A 152 30.99 -9.84 -12.92
C GLU A 152 31.40 -9.78 -11.44
N SER A 153 31.30 -8.59 -10.85
CA SER A 153 31.68 -8.35 -9.46
C SER A 153 30.79 -9.09 -8.47
N SER A 154 31.34 -9.35 -7.27
CA SER A 154 30.57 -9.83 -6.12
C SER A 154 29.36 -8.95 -5.80
N PHE A 155 29.48 -7.64 -6.05
CA PHE A 155 28.44 -6.65 -5.88
C PHE A 155 27.24 -6.98 -6.78
N ARG A 156 27.47 -7.11 -8.09
CA ARG A 156 26.41 -7.41 -9.05
C ARG A 156 25.74 -8.76 -8.76
N LYS A 157 26.52 -9.78 -8.39
CA LYS A 157 26.02 -11.11 -8.04
C LYS A 157 25.13 -11.07 -6.79
N ALA A 158 25.57 -10.38 -5.74
CA ALA A 158 24.77 -10.21 -4.52
C ALA A 158 23.48 -9.42 -4.79
N MET A 159 23.58 -8.34 -5.57
CA MET A 159 22.42 -7.55 -5.99
C MET A 159 21.43 -8.39 -6.77
N ALA A 160 21.88 -9.33 -7.62
CA ALA A 160 21.00 -10.22 -8.37
C ALA A 160 20.14 -11.11 -7.47
N LEU A 161 20.68 -11.55 -6.31
CA LEU A 161 19.98 -12.37 -5.33
C LEU A 161 19.06 -11.55 -4.38
N ALA A 162 19.41 -10.30 -4.10
CA ALA A 162 18.65 -9.45 -3.17
C ALA A 162 17.26 -9.05 -3.73
N ASP A 163 16.28 -8.81 -2.86
CA ASP A 163 14.97 -8.26 -3.25
C ASP A 163 15.06 -6.76 -3.60
N GLY A 164 16.07 -6.07 -3.05
CA GLY A 164 16.21 -4.64 -3.15
C GLY A 164 17.55 -4.12 -2.61
N LEU A 165 17.71 -2.80 -2.73
CA LEU A 165 18.84 -2.02 -2.27
C LEU A 165 18.41 -1.14 -1.10
N LEU A 166 19.22 -1.13 -0.04
CA LEU A 166 19.18 -0.14 1.04
C LEU A 166 20.39 0.80 0.91
N SER A 167 20.18 2.04 0.49
CA SER A 167 21.19 3.09 0.54
C SER A 167 21.22 3.73 1.92
N ILE A 168 22.34 3.64 2.62
CA ILE A 168 22.56 4.35 3.88
C ILE A 168 23.38 5.61 3.58
N ILE A 169 22.75 6.77 3.74
CA ILE A 169 23.31 8.07 3.39
C ILE A 169 23.87 8.73 4.64
N ASP A 170 25.17 9.05 4.59
CA ASP A 170 25.86 9.79 5.64
C ASP A 170 25.44 11.26 5.68
N ALA A 171 25.79 11.97 6.76
CA ALA A 171 25.39 13.37 6.97
C ALA A 171 25.85 14.32 5.84
N ASP A 172 26.90 13.95 5.11
CA ASP A 172 27.44 14.75 4.01
C ASP A 172 26.96 14.27 2.63
N ALA A 173 26.22 13.15 2.57
CA ALA A 173 25.82 12.46 1.35
C ALA A 173 27.01 12.04 0.48
N VAL A 174 28.14 11.69 1.11
CA VAL A 174 29.36 11.21 0.44
C VAL A 174 29.06 9.98 -0.42
N THR A 175 28.11 9.13 -0.01
CA THR A 175 27.67 7.97 -0.81
C THR A 175 27.35 8.32 -2.26
N PHE A 176 26.66 9.42 -2.54
CA PHE A 176 26.33 9.81 -3.93
C PHE A 176 27.55 10.27 -4.74
N GLY A 177 28.65 10.63 -4.09
CA GLY A 177 29.92 10.94 -4.75
C GLY A 177 30.77 9.72 -5.09
N ARG A 178 30.38 8.51 -4.68
CA ARG A 178 31.16 7.28 -4.89
C ARG A 178 30.61 6.47 -6.05
N VAL A 179 31.46 6.17 -7.02
CA VAL A 179 31.03 5.53 -8.27
C VAL A 179 30.45 4.12 -8.07
N TRP A 180 30.94 3.34 -7.11
CA TRP A 180 30.36 2.04 -6.76
C TRP A 180 28.94 2.17 -6.18
N CYS A 181 28.69 3.16 -5.31
CA CYS A 181 27.35 3.41 -4.79
C CYS A 181 26.40 3.86 -5.91
N VAL A 182 26.89 4.68 -6.83
CA VAL A 182 26.15 5.10 -8.02
C VAL A 182 25.85 3.93 -8.96
N TYR A 183 26.79 3.01 -9.15
CA TYR A 183 26.57 1.77 -9.90
C TYR A 183 25.47 0.91 -9.28
N GLU A 184 25.51 0.72 -7.96
CA GLU A 184 24.51 -0.03 -7.21
C GLU A 184 23.11 0.59 -7.38
N ILE A 185 23.01 1.92 -7.36
CA ILE A 185 21.75 2.63 -7.65
C ILE A 185 21.29 2.37 -9.10
N ALA A 186 22.17 2.55 -10.08
CA ALA A 186 21.85 2.37 -11.50
C ALA A 186 21.38 0.94 -11.81
N VAL A 187 22.08 -0.07 -11.29
CA VAL A 187 21.72 -1.48 -11.46
C VAL A 187 20.39 -1.80 -10.78
N THR A 188 20.13 -1.25 -9.59
CA THR A 188 18.84 -1.45 -8.89
C THR A 188 17.68 -0.92 -9.72
N PHE A 189 17.85 0.24 -10.35
CA PHE A 189 16.83 0.83 -11.23
C PHE A 189 16.64 0.02 -12.50
N GLY A 190 17.72 -0.42 -13.14
CA GLY A 190 17.67 -1.28 -14.33
C GLY A 190 17.03 -2.64 -14.09
N ASP A 191 17.19 -3.22 -12.89
CA ASP A 191 16.59 -4.49 -12.49
C ASP A 191 15.14 -4.32 -11.94
N HIS A 192 14.62 -3.09 -11.86
CA HIS A 192 13.32 -2.77 -11.26
C HIS A 192 13.12 -3.32 -9.83
N LYS A 193 14.18 -3.26 -9.02
CA LYS A 193 14.17 -3.72 -7.61
C LYS A 193 13.78 -2.60 -6.65
N LEU A 194 13.40 -2.98 -5.43
CA LEU A 194 13.08 -2.02 -4.36
C LEU A 194 14.30 -1.15 -4.05
N TYR A 195 14.08 0.16 -3.88
CA TYR A 195 15.12 1.11 -3.51
C TYR A 195 14.74 1.90 -2.25
N ASP A 196 15.30 1.48 -1.12
CA ASP A 196 15.09 2.11 0.18
C ASP A 196 16.29 2.96 0.57
N ILE A 197 16.02 4.04 1.30
CA ILE A 197 17.03 5.02 1.66
C ILE A 197 16.92 5.29 3.16
N ALA A 198 18.00 5.09 3.90
CA ALA A 198 18.07 5.34 5.33
C ALA A 198 19.15 6.35 5.67
N THR A 199 18.93 7.10 6.74
CA THR A 199 19.94 7.96 7.38
C THR A 199 19.59 8.11 8.85
N VAL A 200 20.46 8.76 9.62
CA VAL A 200 20.19 9.12 11.01
C VAL A 200 19.95 10.63 11.12
N ALA A 201 18.77 11.01 11.60
CA ALA A 201 18.38 12.38 11.87
C ALA A 201 18.09 12.56 13.37
N ALA A 202 18.70 13.56 14.01
CA ALA A 202 18.53 13.83 15.44
C ALA A 202 18.74 12.56 16.33
N GLY A 203 19.71 11.71 15.98
CA GLY A 203 20.04 10.49 16.70
C GLY A 203 19.07 9.32 16.49
N LYS A 204 18.13 9.41 15.54
CA LYS A 204 17.19 8.34 15.21
C LYS A 204 17.26 7.98 13.72
N PRO A 205 17.15 6.69 13.36
CA PRO A 205 17.08 6.28 11.97
C PRO A 205 15.75 6.74 11.36
N VAL A 206 15.83 7.31 10.16
CA VAL A 206 14.69 7.71 9.33
C VAL A 206 14.87 7.12 7.93
N ILE A 207 13.78 6.69 7.31
CA ILE A 207 13.83 5.86 6.10
C ILE A 207 12.78 6.32 5.10
N ILE A 208 13.20 6.63 3.87
CA ILE A 208 12.32 6.70 2.69
C ILE A 208 12.28 5.30 2.08
N ALA A 209 11.09 4.70 2.02
CA ALA A 209 10.90 3.37 1.46
C ALA A 209 10.33 3.41 0.04
N ASP A 210 10.68 2.44 -0.79
CA ASP A 210 9.99 2.20 -2.06
C ASP A 210 8.66 1.50 -1.82
N GLY A 211 7.57 2.13 -2.24
CA GLY A 211 6.21 1.66 -2.00
C GLY A 211 5.78 1.64 -0.53
N LEU A 212 4.67 0.95 -0.25
CA LEU A 212 4.21 0.68 1.12
C LEU A 212 4.97 -0.50 1.70
N THR A 213 5.45 -0.35 2.93
CA THR A 213 6.04 -1.45 3.68
C THR A 213 4.97 -2.24 4.44
N PRO A 214 5.25 -3.50 4.83
CA PRO A 214 4.34 -4.24 5.72
C PRO A 214 4.03 -3.51 7.02
N HIS A 215 4.96 -2.71 7.53
CA HIS A 215 4.74 -1.89 8.71
C HIS A 215 3.79 -0.73 8.43
N ASP A 216 3.95 -0.02 7.30
CA ASP A 216 3.02 1.05 6.90
C ASP A 216 1.59 0.51 6.74
N ILE A 217 1.45 -0.70 6.20
CA ILE A 217 0.16 -1.39 6.07
C ILE A 217 -0.42 -1.71 7.45
N ALA A 218 0.34 -2.40 8.29
CA ALA A 218 -0.11 -2.83 9.61
C ALA A 218 -0.53 -1.64 10.50
N GLU A 219 0.29 -0.59 10.57
CA GLU A 219 -0.01 0.59 11.37
C GLU A 219 -1.17 1.39 10.77
N GLY A 220 -1.20 1.55 9.44
CA GLY A 220 -2.30 2.23 8.74
C GLY A 220 -3.66 1.53 8.91
N GLU A 221 -3.69 0.21 9.02
CA GLU A 221 -4.90 -0.57 9.31
C GLU A 221 -5.27 -0.56 10.80
N GLN A 222 -4.28 -0.63 11.70
CA GLN A 222 -4.49 -0.80 13.14
C GLN A 222 -5.11 0.42 13.82
N TYR A 223 -4.71 1.64 13.44
CA TYR A 223 -5.18 2.86 14.11
C TYR A 223 -6.55 3.35 13.63
N GLY A 224 -7.18 2.69 12.65
CA GLY A 224 -8.55 2.99 12.21
C GLY A 224 -8.83 4.50 12.04
N PRO A 225 -9.93 5.05 12.61
CA PRO A 225 -10.31 6.46 12.42
C PRO A 225 -9.34 7.51 12.99
N ASP A 226 -8.25 7.12 13.67
CA ASP A 226 -7.23 8.04 14.20
C ASP A 226 -6.03 8.23 13.24
N TYR A 227 -5.77 7.30 12.32
CA TYR A 227 -4.88 7.52 11.16
C TYR A 227 -5.71 7.59 9.89
N GLN A 228 -6.33 8.76 9.75
CA GLN A 228 -7.37 9.03 8.78
C GLN A 228 -6.96 8.81 7.31
N GLY A 229 -5.68 8.90 6.96
CA GLY A 229 -5.12 8.61 5.63
C GLY A 229 -4.60 7.18 5.42
N GLY A 230 -4.92 6.24 6.32
CA GLY A 230 -4.54 4.83 6.19
C GLY A 230 -3.03 4.59 6.07
N SER A 231 -2.64 3.57 5.31
CA SER A 231 -1.23 3.19 5.13
C SER A 231 -0.40 4.26 4.40
N ARG A 232 -1.03 5.00 3.47
CA ARG A 232 -0.39 6.10 2.71
C ARG A 232 -0.08 7.28 3.62
N GLY A 233 -1.07 7.73 4.39
CA GLY A 233 -0.91 8.79 5.38
C GLY A 233 0.12 8.43 6.46
N TYR A 234 0.14 7.16 6.92
CA TYR A 234 1.17 6.69 7.85
C TYR A 234 2.57 6.79 7.26
N LYS A 235 2.78 6.26 6.04
CA LYS A 235 4.05 6.36 5.33
C LYS A 235 4.48 7.83 5.17
N SER A 236 3.57 8.69 4.72
CA SER A 236 3.85 10.12 4.50
C SER A 236 4.34 10.83 5.77
N ARG A 237 3.68 10.60 6.91
CA ARG A 237 4.15 11.15 8.21
C ARG A 237 5.47 10.54 8.69
N ARG A 238 5.67 9.23 8.49
CA ARG A 238 6.94 8.59 8.86
C ARG A 238 8.11 9.19 8.08
N GLU A 239 7.91 9.46 6.81
CA GLU A 239 8.95 9.95 5.89
C GLU A 239 9.20 11.45 5.98
N GLU A 240 8.28 12.23 6.58
CA GLU A 240 8.43 13.69 6.76
C GLU A 240 9.66 14.09 7.60
N HIS A 241 10.15 13.18 8.44
CA HIS A 241 11.30 13.38 9.32
C HIS A 241 12.64 13.21 8.59
N PHE A 242 12.64 12.83 7.31
CA PHE A 242 13.87 12.69 6.53
C PHE A 242 14.52 14.07 6.28
N PRO A 243 15.84 14.25 6.49
CA PRO A 243 16.47 15.57 6.41
C PRO A 243 16.35 16.20 5.01
N LEU A 244 15.64 17.33 4.92
CA LEU A 244 15.44 18.05 3.66
C LEU A 244 16.76 18.49 3.01
N GLN A 245 17.80 18.77 3.80
CA GLN A 245 19.13 19.14 3.29
C GLN A 245 19.80 17.97 2.54
N LEU A 246 19.63 16.73 3.00
CA LEU A 246 20.13 15.56 2.28
C LEU A 246 19.36 15.34 0.98
N CYS A 247 18.06 15.57 1.00
CA CYS A 247 17.22 15.50 -0.20
C CYS A 247 17.58 16.58 -1.22
N GLN A 248 17.95 17.79 -0.77
CA GLN A 248 18.49 18.84 -1.65
C GLN A 248 19.77 18.38 -2.35
N LYS A 249 20.71 17.81 -1.59
CA LYS A 249 21.93 17.24 -2.17
C LYS A 249 21.61 16.12 -3.16
N ALA A 250 20.65 15.25 -2.83
CA ALA A 250 20.21 14.16 -3.69
C ALA A 250 19.62 14.65 -5.02
N LEU A 251 18.87 15.75 -5.03
CA LEU A 251 18.32 16.38 -6.25
C LEU A 251 19.37 17.04 -7.14
N GLU A 252 20.61 17.19 -6.66
CA GLU A 252 21.73 17.80 -7.36
C GLU A 252 22.76 16.77 -7.83
N VAL A 253 22.52 15.48 -7.55
CA VAL A 253 23.42 14.38 -7.92
C VAL A 253 23.53 14.28 -9.44
N LYS A 254 24.75 14.03 -9.89
CA LYS A 254 25.08 13.69 -11.26
C LYS A 254 25.98 12.46 -11.23
N VAL A 255 25.43 11.32 -11.64
CA VAL A 255 26.14 10.03 -11.59
C VAL A 255 27.47 10.06 -12.36
N GLU A 256 27.54 10.83 -13.44
CA GLU A 256 28.74 11.02 -14.26
C GLU A 256 29.90 11.73 -13.54
N ASN A 257 29.61 12.41 -12.42
CA ASN A 257 30.59 13.10 -11.58
C ASN A 257 31.10 12.24 -10.41
N ALA A 258 30.67 10.97 -10.31
CA ALA A 258 31.08 10.11 -9.22
C ALA A 258 32.56 9.70 -9.33
N GLU A 259 33.20 9.53 -8.18
CA GLU A 259 34.62 9.28 -8.06
C GLU A 259 34.93 7.91 -7.46
N ALA A 260 36.12 7.40 -7.75
CA ALA A 260 36.68 6.18 -7.17
C ALA A 260 38.08 6.41 -6.61
N SER A 261 38.44 5.63 -5.60
CA SER A 261 39.82 5.53 -5.13
C SER A 261 40.73 4.83 -6.16
N VAL A 262 40.15 3.95 -6.98
CA VAL A 262 40.82 3.26 -8.09
C VAL A 262 40.30 3.85 -9.40
N ALA A 263 41.18 4.49 -10.18
CA ALA A 263 40.77 5.23 -11.37
C ALA A 263 40.08 4.36 -12.44
N SER A 264 40.47 3.09 -12.58
CA SER A 264 39.84 2.15 -13.52
C SER A 264 38.39 1.86 -13.18
N ASP A 265 38.04 1.73 -11.90
CA ASP A 265 36.65 1.48 -11.47
C ASP A 265 35.73 2.58 -11.99
N ARG A 266 36.15 3.84 -11.87
CA ARG A 266 35.40 4.99 -12.38
C ARG A 266 35.15 4.86 -13.89
N ILE A 267 36.16 4.44 -14.65
CA ILE A 267 36.07 4.30 -16.10
C ILE A 267 35.12 3.15 -16.46
N HIS A 268 35.37 1.96 -15.93
CA HIS A 268 34.60 0.75 -16.22
C HIS A 268 33.12 0.89 -15.80
N ILE A 269 32.85 1.45 -14.62
CA ILE A 269 31.49 1.61 -14.11
C ILE A 269 30.69 2.62 -14.93
N LEU A 270 31.27 3.78 -15.24
CA LEU A 270 30.54 4.77 -16.02
C LEU A 270 30.21 4.21 -17.42
N ASN A 271 31.16 3.54 -18.08
CA ASN A 271 30.89 2.87 -19.35
C ASN A 271 29.83 1.77 -19.22
N SER A 272 29.81 1.04 -18.09
CA SER A 272 28.78 0.05 -17.78
C SER A 272 27.38 0.68 -17.64
N ILE A 273 27.25 1.79 -16.89
CA ILE A 273 25.98 2.53 -16.74
C ILE A 273 25.54 3.12 -18.09
N ALA A 274 26.49 3.53 -18.92
CA ALA A 274 26.21 3.98 -20.29
C ALA A 274 25.84 2.82 -21.24
N GLY A 275 25.94 1.56 -20.82
CA GLY A 275 25.66 0.39 -21.67
C GLY A 275 26.66 0.22 -22.81
N LEU A 276 27.88 0.76 -22.66
CA LEU A 276 28.95 0.65 -23.64
C LEU A 276 29.65 -0.71 -23.52
N LYS A 277 30.01 -1.28 -24.67
CA LYS A 277 30.72 -2.58 -24.73
C LYS A 277 32.21 -2.45 -24.41
N ASP A 278 32.82 -1.33 -24.78
CA ASP A 278 34.19 -1.01 -24.45
C ASP A 278 34.22 -0.34 -23.08
N LEU A 279 34.61 -1.09 -22.06
CA LEU A 279 34.65 -0.58 -20.70
C LEU A 279 35.92 0.25 -20.46
N ASP A 280 37.01 0.06 -21.21
CA ASP A 280 38.29 0.75 -21.02
C ASP A 280 38.32 2.12 -21.70
N GLY A 281 37.37 2.40 -22.59
CA GLY A 281 37.24 3.68 -23.28
C GLY A 281 37.03 4.87 -22.34
N GLU A 282 37.35 6.09 -22.79
CA GLU A 282 37.08 7.29 -22.00
C GLU A 282 35.57 7.45 -21.78
N PRO A 283 35.08 7.54 -20.53
CA PRO A 283 33.66 7.67 -20.27
C PRO A 283 33.10 8.95 -20.88
N PRO A 284 31.93 8.90 -21.54
CA PRO A 284 31.32 10.10 -22.08
C PRO A 284 31.01 11.10 -20.97
N ALA A 285 31.13 12.40 -21.26
CA ALA A 285 30.78 13.44 -20.29
C ALA A 285 29.27 13.49 -19.99
N GLU A 286 28.44 13.14 -20.98
CA GLU A 286 26.99 13.05 -20.88
C GLU A 286 26.51 11.80 -21.63
N HIS A 287 25.49 11.11 -21.12
CA HIS A 287 24.91 9.93 -21.76
C HIS A 287 23.44 9.73 -21.34
N PRO A 288 22.54 9.23 -22.21
CA PRO A 288 21.16 8.92 -21.84
C PRO A 288 21.02 7.97 -20.65
N GLY A 289 21.94 7.02 -20.48
CA GLY A 289 21.98 6.11 -19.32
C GLY A 289 22.25 6.83 -18.00
N TYR A 290 23.12 7.84 -18.01
CA TYR A 290 23.37 8.70 -16.84
C TYR A 290 22.14 9.55 -16.55
N ALA A 291 21.59 10.21 -17.57
CA ALA A 291 20.39 11.03 -17.44
C ALA A 291 19.21 10.22 -16.89
N HIS A 292 19.01 8.99 -17.37
CA HIS A 292 17.99 8.09 -16.85
C HIS A 292 18.18 7.82 -15.35
N THR A 293 19.40 7.44 -14.93
CA THR A 293 19.69 7.18 -13.51
C THR A 293 19.49 8.42 -12.64
N ASN A 294 19.98 9.57 -13.09
CA ASN A 294 19.79 10.87 -12.43
C ASN A 294 18.28 11.19 -12.29
N HIS A 295 17.51 11.06 -13.37
CA HIS A 295 16.07 11.36 -13.36
C HIS A 295 15.28 10.43 -12.44
N VAL A 296 15.59 9.12 -12.42
CA VAL A 296 14.95 8.18 -11.49
C VAL A 296 15.28 8.53 -10.04
N LEU A 297 16.55 8.80 -9.72
CA LEU A 297 16.97 9.19 -8.39
C LEU A 297 16.28 10.48 -7.93
N HIS A 298 16.32 11.52 -8.76
CA HIS A 298 15.72 12.82 -8.46
C HIS A 298 14.21 12.73 -8.30
N GLY A 299 13.53 12.01 -9.20
CA GLY A 299 12.09 11.82 -9.15
C GLY A 299 11.62 11.08 -7.91
N ARG A 300 12.34 10.03 -7.48
CA ARG A 300 12.06 9.30 -6.24
C ARG A 300 12.18 10.20 -5.00
N PHE A 301 13.26 10.98 -4.90
CA PHE A 301 13.39 11.96 -3.82
C PHE A 301 12.28 13.01 -3.89
N ALA A 302 12.02 13.57 -5.08
CA ALA A 302 11.01 14.60 -5.25
C ALA A 302 9.62 14.12 -4.83
N ALA A 303 9.24 12.89 -5.19
CA ALA A 303 8.00 12.27 -4.75
C ALA A 303 7.93 12.10 -3.23
N ALA A 304 9.00 11.62 -2.60
CA ALA A 304 9.04 11.40 -1.16
C ALA A 304 8.96 12.70 -0.33
N ILE A 305 9.58 13.79 -0.82
CA ILE A 305 9.73 15.02 -0.04
C ILE A 305 8.83 16.17 -0.48
N TYR A 306 7.93 15.95 -1.45
CA TYR A 306 7.08 17.03 -1.95
C TYR A 306 6.24 17.67 -0.83
N ARG A 307 5.51 16.85 -0.05
CA ARG A 307 4.71 17.34 1.09
C ARG A 307 5.59 18.04 2.14
N PRO A 308 6.65 17.41 2.69
CA PRO A 308 7.53 18.06 3.67
C PRO A 308 8.11 19.39 3.17
N ALA A 309 8.41 19.50 1.87
CA ALA A 309 8.90 20.74 1.28
C ALA A 309 7.84 21.85 1.22
N LEU A 310 6.57 21.52 0.97
CA LEU A 310 5.46 22.48 1.06
C LEU A 310 5.27 22.98 2.50
N GLU A 311 5.30 22.07 3.48
CA GLU A 311 5.13 22.41 4.90
C GLU A 311 6.27 23.30 5.42
N ASN A 312 7.48 23.13 4.87
CA ASN A 312 8.68 23.87 5.29
C ASN A 312 9.10 24.99 4.32
N ALA A 313 8.24 25.39 3.37
CA ALA A 313 8.60 26.29 2.27
C ALA A 313 9.21 27.63 2.73
N SER A 314 8.79 28.14 3.89
CA SER A 314 9.31 29.38 4.50
C SER A 314 10.76 29.28 5.00
N THR A 315 11.23 28.08 5.30
CA THR A 315 12.58 27.80 5.82
C THR A 315 13.57 27.36 4.74
N LEU A 316 13.05 26.98 3.58
CA LEU A 316 13.84 26.43 2.49
C LEU A 316 14.36 27.55 1.58
N CYS A 317 15.68 27.76 1.56
CA CYS A 317 16.31 28.65 0.59
C CYS A 317 16.34 28.01 -0.82
N GLY A 318 16.29 28.81 -1.89
CA GLY A 318 16.75 28.40 -3.22
C GLY A 318 15.74 27.74 -4.18
N GLY A 319 14.44 28.07 -4.09
CA GLY A 319 13.46 27.68 -5.11
C GLY A 319 13.17 26.17 -5.17
N MET A 320 13.14 25.51 -4.01
CA MET A 320 12.89 24.07 -3.88
C MET A 320 11.64 23.58 -4.64
N PRO A 321 10.47 24.24 -4.59
CA PRO A 321 9.31 23.82 -5.37
C PRO A 321 9.62 23.64 -6.87
N GLY A 322 10.37 24.57 -7.48
CA GLY A 322 10.79 24.45 -8.88
C GLY A 322 11.81 23.33 -9.13
N LYS A 323 12.65 22.99 -8.16
CA LYS A 323 13.54 21.81 -8.26
C LYS A 323 12.74 20.51 -8.22
N LEU A 324 11.76 20.41 -7.32
CA LEU A 324 10.87 19.25 -7.19
C LEU A 324 10.02 19.07 -8.44
N GLN A 325 9.44 20.15 -8.95
CA GLN A 325 8.65 20.13 -10.18
C GLN A 325 9.47 19.64 -11.37
N ARG A 326 10.70 20.14 -11.56
CA ARG A 326 11.59 19.66 -12.63
C ARG A 326 11.98 18.19 -12.46
N ALA A 327 12.26 17.77 -11.22
CA ALA A 327 12.61 16.40 -10.92
C ALA A 327 11.46 15.44 -11.23
N LEU A 328 10.22 15.80 -10.85
CA LEU A 328 9.02 15.03 -11.21
C LEU A 328 8.76 15.02 -12.71
N SER A 329 8.88 16.15 -13.41
CA SER A 329 8.60 16.21 -14.86
C SER A 329 9.54 15.34 -15.69
N CYS A 330 10.77 15.14 -15.20
CA CYS A 330 11.77 14.30 -15.85
C CYS A 330 11.72 12.85 -15.37
N TYR A 331 10.92 12.51 -14.35
CA TYR A 331 10.92 11.20 -13.71
C TYR A 331 10.31 10.13 -14.62
N PRO A 332 11.07 9.14 -15.11
CA PRO A 332 10.54 8.13 -16.01
C PRO A 332 9.79 7.04 -15.22
N CYS A 333 8.61 7.36 -14.70
CA CYS A 333 7.75 6.44 -13.96
C CYS A 333 6.38 6.25 -14.63
N GLN A 334 5.87 5.02 -14.61
CA GLN A 334 4.53 4.69 -15.10
C GLN A 334 3.47 4.82 -14.01
N GLU A 335 3.88 4.69 -12.75
CA GLU A 335 3.00 4.79 -11.59
C GLU A 335 3.58 5.82 -10.63
N LEU A 336 2.73 6.75 -10.17
CA LEU A 336 3.09 7.72 -9.16
C LEU A 336 2.01 7.79 -8.10
N VAL A 337 2.45 7.71 -6.85
CA VAL A 337 1.59 7.81 -5.69
C VAL A 337 2.14 8.86 -4.74
N LEU A 338 1.34 9.87 -4.42
CA LEU A 338 1.71 10.94 -3.50
C LEU A 338 0.62 11.10 -2.43
N SER A 339 1.06 11.27 -1.18
CA SER A 339 0.16 11.49 -0.04
C SER A 339 0.46 12.81 0.63
N PHE A 340 -0.53 13.69 0.55
CA PHE A 340 -0.61 14.98 1.21
C PHE A 340 -1.50 14.95 2.45
N PHE A 341 -1.84 13.77 2.97
CA PHE A 341 -2.63 13.61 4.20
C PHE A 341 -2.34 14.69 5.26
N GLU A 342 -3.36 15.48 5.60
CA GLU A 342 -3.32 16.60 6.55
C GLU A 342 -2.31 17.73 6.23
N CYS A 343 -1.91 17.90 4.97
CA CYS A 343 -1.00 18.96 4.56
C CYS A 343 -1.71 20.33 4.59
N GLU A 344 -1.41 21.14 5.60
CA GLU A 344 -2.01 22.48 5.79
C GLU A 344 -1.52 23.54 4.79
N ASN A 345 -0.40 23.30 4.10
CA ASN A 345 0.16 24.25 3.13
C ASN A 345 -0.16 23.89 1.67
N LEU A 346 -1.04 22.92 1.43
CA LEU A 346 -1.43 22.55 0.07
C LEU A 346 -2.56 23.48 -0.41
N ASP A 347 -2.20 24.57 -1.05
CA ASP A 347 -3.14 25.48 -1.71
C ASP A 347 -3.32 25.16 -3.21
N HIS A 348 -4.25 25.86 -3.86
CA HIS A 348 -4.56 25.69 -5.29
C HIS A 348 -3.34 25.94 -6.19
N GLY A 349 -2.51 26.93 -5.86
CA GLY A 349 -1.32 27.24 -6.65
C GLY A 349 -0.27 26.13 -6.57
N SER A 350 -0.07 25.57 -5.38
CA SER A 350 0.84 24.46 -5.13
C SER A 350 0.36 23.18 -5.82
N LEU A 351 -0.96 22.93 -5.80
CA LEU A 351 -1.57 21.82 -6.54
C LEU A 351 -1.44 22.00 -8.06
N ALA A 352 -1.63 23.21 -8.59
CA ALA A 352 -1.40 23.50 -10.02
C ALA A 352 0.05 23.21 -10.43
N GLY A 353 1.00 23.71 -9.62
CA GLY A 353 2.42 23.47 -9.82
C GLY A 353 2.77 21.98 -9.77
N LEU A 354 2.13 21.22 -8.89
CA LEU A 354 2.28 19.78 -8.80
C LEU A 354 1.73 19.06 -10.05
N ILE A 355 0.50 19.36 -10.47
CA ILE A 355 -0.16 18.72 -11.63
C ILE A 355 0.63 18.99 -12.91
N SER A 356 1.04 20.24 -13.15
CA SER A 356 1.86 20.62 -14.32
C SER A 356 3.24 19.98 -14.35
N ALA A 357 3.75 19.54 -13.19
CA ALA A 357 5.03 18.85 -13.07
C ALA A 357 4.92 17.32 -13.17
N MET A 358 3.71 16.77 -13.29
CA MET A 358 3.51 15.33 -13.41
C MET A 358 4.18 14.80 -14.69
N PRO A 359 4.90 13.67 -14.64
CA PRO A 359 5.57 13.11 -15.81
C PRO A 359 4.60 12.62 -16.89
N ASP A 360 4.88 12.96 -18.16
CA ASP A 360 4.05 12.61 -19.33
C ASP A 360 3.91 11.09 -19.58
N CYS A 361 4.81 10.30 -19.01
CA CYS A 361 4.85 8.83 -19.16
C CYS A 361 3.97 8.07 -18.17
N LEU A 362 3.21 8.77 -17.32
CA LEU A 362 2.32 8.16 -16.33
C LEU A 362 1.16 7.40 -16.97
N GLU A 363 0.95 6.18 -16.49
CA GLU A 363 -0.22 5.35 -16.78
C GLU A 363 -1.16 5.25 -15.57
N SER A 364 -0.64 5.40 -14.35
CA SER A 364 -1.42 5.36 -13.10
C SER A 364 -1.00 6.47 -12.15
N LEU A 365 -1.97 7.22 -11.62
CA LEU A 365 -1.76 8.30 -10.68
C LEU A 365 -2.69 8.16 -9.47
N GLU A 366 -2.13 8.14 -8.28
CA GLU A 366 -2.85 8.16 -7.00
C GLU A 366 -2.41 9.39 -6.18
N LEU A 367 -3.36 10.26 -5.87
CA LEU A 367 -3.13 11.45 -5.05
C LEU A 367 -4.06 11.40 -3.83
N ASP A 368 -3.45 11.30 -2.65
CA ASP A 368 -4.15 11.36 -1.37
C ASP A 368 -4.09 12.79 -0.81
N PHE A 369 -5.23 13.46 -0.80
CA PHE A 369 -5.47 14.79 -0.22
C PHE A 369 -6.36 14.72 1.02
N THR A 370 -6.44 13.55 1.68
CA THR A 370 -7.28 13.36 2.86
C THR A 370 -7.00 14.43 3.91
N SER A 371 -8.05 15.10 4.40
CA SER A 371 -7.97 16.18 5.39
C SER A 371 -7.15 17.42 4.97
N CYS A 372 -6.89 17.63 3.67
CA CYS A 372 -6.28 18.86 3.14
C CYS A 372 -7.27 20.02 3.11
N ASN A 373 -7.48 20.64 4.27
CA ASN A 373 -8.52 21.65 4.47
C ASN A 373 -8.27 23.01 3.79
N THR A 374 -7.08 23.25 3.24
CA THR A 374 -6.75 24.46 2.45
C THR A 374 -7.19 24.38 0.99
N LEU A 375 -7.54 23.20 0.50
CA LEU A 375 -8.18 22.99 -0.79
C LEU A 375 -9.67 23.37 -0.67
N VAL A 376 -9.94 24.67 -0.55
CA VAL A 376 -11.29 25.23 -0.39
C VAL A 376 -11.81 25.73 -1.72
N SER A 377 -13.04 25.39 -2.09
CA SER A 377 -13.70 25.96 -3.27
C SER A 377 -13.78 27.50 -3.18
N PRO A 378 -13.66 28.24 -4.30
CA PRO A 378 -13.66 29.72 -4.32
C PRO A 378 -14.87 30.36 -3.62
N SER A 379 -16.00 29.67 -3.62
CA SER A 379 -17.29 30.11 -3.08
C SER A 379 -17.33 30.27 -1.56
N CYS A 380 -16.32 29.79 -0.82
CA CYS A 380 -16.24 29.87 0.65
C CYS A 380 -15.38 31.02 1.20
N ARG A 381 -14.82 31.89 0.35
CA ARG A 381 -14.07 33.08 0.79
C ARG A 381 -15.01 34.19 1.26
N GLU A 382 -15.72 33.94 2.36
CA GLU A 382 -16.31 35.02 3.14
C GLU A 382 -15.24 35.55 4.10
N SER A 383 -14.84 36.81 3.88
CA SER A 383 -13.92 37.66 4.68
C SER A 383 -12.39 37.51 4.54
N ASP A 384 -11.81 38.60 4.04
CA ASP A 384 -10.49 39.21 4.32
C ASP A 384 -9.15 38.64 3.79
N GLU A 385 -8.56 39.50 2.93
CA GLU A 385 -7.14 39.78 2.60
C GLU A 385 -6.23 38.71 1.98
N GLY A 386 -6.15 38.74 0.64
CA GLY A 386 -5.03 38.23 -0.16
C GLY A 386 -5.37 38.16 -1.65
N PRO A 387 -4.40 38.27 -2.59
CA PRO A 387 -4.66 38.04 -4.01
C PRO A 387 -5.18 36.62 -4.17
N GLY A 388 -6.43 36.50 -4.62
CA GLY A 388 -7.14 35.23 -4.64
C GLY A 388 -6.39 34.20 -5.47
N SER A 389 -6.02 33.07 -4.85
CA SER A 389 -5.59 31.89 -5.61
C SER A 389 -6.72 31.48 -6.57
N PRO A 390 -6.38 31.04 -7.79
CA PRO A 390 -7.35 30.64 -8.80
C PRO A 390 -8.22 29.46 -8.32
N PRO A 391 -9.46 29.31 -8.83
CA PRO A 391 -10.29 28.10 -8.66
C PRO A 391 -9.59 26.81 -9.12
N LEU A 392 -10.04 25.63 -8.68
CA LEU A 392 -9.51 24.37 -9.24
C LEU A 392 -9.86 24.23 -10.74
N SER A 393 -10.88 24.93 -11.22
CA SER A 393 -11.23 25.01 -12.64
C SER A 393 -10.22 25.75 -13.51
N GLU A 394 -9.37 26.60 -12.92
CA GLU A 394 -8.32 27.35 -13.62
C GLU A 394 -6.95 26.67 -13.53
N LEU A 395 -6.87 25.49 -12.91
CA LEU A 395 -5.66 24.67 -12.93
C LEU A 395 -5.31 24.33 -14.38
N SER A 396 -4.03 24.40 -14.73
CA SER A 396 -3.50 23.70 -15.90
C SER A 396 -3.88 22.22 -15.75
N GLY A 397 -4.93 21.79 -16.45
CA GLY A 397 -5.56 20.49 -16.26
C GLY A 397 -4.61 19.33 -16.55
N PHE A 398 -5.05 18.11 -16.24
CA PHE A 398 -4.32 16.87 -16.48
C PHE A 398 -4.14 16.53 -17.98
N ALA A 399 -4.46 17.45 -18.89
CA ALA A 399 -4.52 17.25 -20.33
C ALA A 399 -3.20 16.76 -20.95
N HIS A 400 -2.04 17.11 -20.37
CA HIS A 400 -0.73 16.64 -20.85
C HIS A 400 -0.49 15.15 -20.57
N LEU A 401 -1.16 14.57 -19.57
CA LEU A 401 -1.06 13.16 -19.19
C LEU A 401 -1.85 12.25 -20.14
N SER A 402 -1.51 12.31 -21.43
CA SER A 402 -2.20 11.61 -22.51
C SER A 402 -2.12 10.08 -22.42
N LEU A 403 -1.19 9.53 -21.65
CA LEU A 403 -1.02 8.09 -21.43
C LEU A 403 -1.72 7.58 -20.16
N LEU A 404 -2.30 8.47 -19.34
CA LEU A 404 -2.91 8.11 -18.07
C LEU A 404 -4.14 7.23 -18.28
N LYS A 405 -4.12 6.02 -17.71
CA LYS A 405 -5.19 5.01 -17.77
C LYS A 405 -5.97 4.94 -16.47
N SER A 406 -5.31 5.13 -15.33
CA SER A 406 -5.90 5.06 -13.99
C SER A 406 -5.65 6.33 -13.21
N LEU A 407 -6.72 6.92 -12.64
CA LEU A 407 -6.66 8.10 -11.78
C LEU A 407 -7.42 7.83 -10.48
N ASN A 408 -6.72 7.96 -9.35
CA ASN A 408 -7.28 7.85 -8.01
C ASN A 408 -7.01 9.17 -7.27
N LEU A 409 -8.08 9.84 -6.82
CA LEU A 409 -8.00 11.06 -6.02
C LEU A 409 -8.78 10.90 -4.72
N ASP A 410 -8.11 11.01 -3.58
CA ASP A 410 -8.75 11.00 -2.27
C ASP A 410 -8.84 12.42 -1.71
N PHE A 411 -10.04 12.98 -1.62
CA PHE A 411 -10.35 14.25 -0.96
C PHE A 411 -11.17 14.03 0.31
N SER A 412 -11.16 12.82 0.87
CA SER A 412 -11.96 12.51 2.04
C SER A 412 -11.61 13.44 3.19
N ARG A 413 -12.63 13.83 3.98
CA ARG A 413 -12.50 14.74 5.13
C ARG A 413 -11.93 16.13 4.79
N CYS A 414 -11.92 16.56 3.53
CA CYS A 414 -11.76 17.97 3.18
C CYS A 414 -13.03 18.73 3.57
N TRP A 415 -13.12 19.17 4.83
CA TRP A 415 -14.37 19.66 5.44
C TRP A 415 -14.89 20.95 4.83
N TYR A 416 -14.02 21.75 4.22
CA TYR A 416 -14.36 23.05 3.66
C TYR A 416 -14.72 23.02 2.17
N MET A 417 -14.55 21.89 1.50
CA MET A 417 -14.87 21.74 0.09
C MET A 417 -16.40 21.78 -0.11
N THR A 418 -16.88 22.56 -1.08
CA THR A 418 -18.33 22.77 -1.31
C THR A 418 -18.86 22.25 -2.63
N ASP A 419 -17.99 22.10 -3.62
CA ASP A 419 -18.29 21.72 -5.00
C ASP A 419 -17.22 20.77 -5.57
N LEU A 420 -17.43 20.34 -6.82
CA LEU A 420 -16.60 19.38 -7.55
C LEU A 420 -15.95 20.01 -8.79
N ASP A 421 -15.36 21.21 -8.64
CA ASP A 421 -14.69 21.93 -9.74
C ASP A 421 -13.42 21.22 -10.26
N ILE A 422 -12.82 20.30 -9.48
CA ILE A 422 -11.69 19.47 -9.94
C ILE A 422 -11.98 18.68 -11.22
N PHE A 423 -13.23 18.30 -11.49
CA PHE A 423 -13.59 17.55 -12.71
C PHE A 423 -13.38 18.36 -13.99
N GLU A 424 -13.27 19.69 -13.90
CA GLU A 424 -12.91 20.55 -15.04
C GLU A 424 -11.49 20.29 -15.51
N SER A 425 -10.60 19.93 -14.58
CA SER A 425 -9.20 19.63 -14.88
C SER A 425 -9.00 18.31 -15.65
N PHE A 426 -10.04 17.47 -15.77
CA PHE A 426 -9.94 16.17 -16.45
C PHE A 426 -10.11 16.28 -17.97
N GLU A 427 -10.48 17.46 -18.48
CA GLU A 427 -10.56 17.69 -19.92
C GLU A 427 -9.21 17.37 -20.59
N GLY A 428 -9.25 16.57 -21.66
CA GLY A 428 -8.06 16.15 -22.40
C GLY A 428 -7.45 14.80 -21.98
N LEU A 429 -7.96 14.15 -20.93
CA LEU A 429 -7.54 12.79 -20.54
C LEU A 429 -8.07 11.71 -21.50
N VAL A 430 -7.45 11.60 -22.68
CA VAL A 430 -7.92 10.77 -23.79
C VAL A 430 -7.80 9.25 -23.56
N SER A 431 -6.89 8.82 -22.68
CA SER A 431 -6.60 7.41 -22.42
C SER A 431 -7.19 6.88 -21.11
N LEU A 432 -7.81 7.75 -20.29
CA LEU A 432 -8.28 7.38 -18.96
C LEU A 432 -9.41 6.35 -19.05
N THR A 433 -9.18 5.16 -18.49
CA THR A 433 -10.12 4.05 -18.44
C THR A 433 -10.76 3.87 -17.07
N ASP A 434 -10.03 4.19 -16.01
CA ASP A 434 -10.42 3.91 -14.63
C ASP A 434 -10.28 5.18 -13.78
N LEU A 435 -11.38 5.58 -13.14
CA LEU A 435 -11.44 6.74 -12.26
C LEU A 435 -12.00 6.35 -10.89
N TRP A 436 -11.28 6.68 -9.83
CA TRP A 436 -11.77 6.62 -8.46
C TRP A 436 -11.59 7.99 -7.79
N VAL A 437 -12.66 8.47 -7.16
CA VAL A 437 -12.65 9.71 -6.38
C VAL A 437 -13.32 9.49 -5.05
N ASP A 438 -12.71 9.96 -3.96
CA ASP A 438 -13.29 9.91 -2.62
C ASP A 438 -13.51 11.32 -2.10
N PHE A 439 -14.76 11.64 -1.79
CA PHE A 439 -15.20 12.89 -1.17
C PHE A 439 -15.97 12.60 0.12
N SER A 440 -15.74 11.43 0.71
CA SER A 440 -16.42 11.01 1.93
C SER A 440 -16.09 11.96 3.09
N MET A 441 -17.06 12.15 3.96
CA MET A 441 -16.96 13.05 5.11
C MET A 441 -16.65 14.53 4.78
N CYS A 442 -16.80 14.97 3.52
CA CYS A 442 -16.77 16.38 3.16
C CYS A 442 -18.05 17.08 3.62
N GLN A 443 -18.03 17.61 4.86
CA GLN A 443 -19.24 18.09 5.54
C GLN A 443 -19.90 19.30 4.90
N ARG A 444 -19.18 20.09 4.10
CA ARG A 444 -19.72 21.25 3.37
C ARG A 444 -20.03 20.98 1.90
N LEU A 445 -19.79 19.78 1.38
CA LEU A 445 -20.06 19.43 -0.01
C LEU A 445 -21.58 19.52 -0.28
N ARG A 446 -21.97 20.47 -1.13
CA ARG A 446 -23.37 20.79 -1.45
C ARG A 446 -23.70 20.61 -2.92
N ASP A 447 -22.73 20.62 -3.81
CA ASP A 447 -22.96 20.48 -5.25
C ASP A 447 -22.07 19.39 -5.83
N ILE A 448 -22.70 18.42 -6.51
CA ILE A 448 -22.03 17.31 -7.19
C ILE A 448 -22.39 17.25 -8.69
N SER A 449 -23.00 18.32 -9.22
CA SER A 449 -23.48 18.38 -10.61
C SER A 449 -22.34 18.29 -11.64
N SER A 450 -21.14 18.79 -11.31
CA SER A 450 -19.95 18.68 -12.15
C SER A 450 -19.52 17.23 -12.43
N PHE A 451 -20.04 16.24 -11.71
CA PHE A 451 -19.82 14.82 -12.01
C PHE A 451 -20.29 14.43 -13.42
N GLN A 452 -21.24 15.17 -14.01
CA GLN A 452 -21.66 14.97 -15.39
C GLN A 452 -20.51 15.18 -16.39
N LYS A 453 -19.50 16.02 -16.07
CA LYS A 453 -18.36 16.34 -16.95
C LYS A 453 -17.52 15.11 -17.31
N LEU A 454 -17.68 13.98 -16.61
CA LEU A 454 -17.09 12.70 -17.02
C LEU A 454 -17.52 12.24 -18.42
N GLU A 455 -18.61 12.78 -18.97
CA GLU A 455 -19.01 12.51 -20.36
C GLU A 455 -18.03 13.03 -21.41
N THR A 456 -17.13 13.94 -21.03
CA THR A 456 -16.04 14.44 -21.89
C THR A 456 -14.93 13.43 -22.10
N LEU A 457 -14.84 12.38 -21.26
CA LEU A 457 -13.75 11.41 -21.27
C LEU A 457 -14.01 10.28 -22.27
N PRO A 458 -13.26 10.19 -23.39
CA PRO A 458 -13.62 9.33 -24.52
C PRO A 458 -13.26 7.85 -24.31
N ALA A 459 -12.44 7.52 -23.32
CA ALA A 459 -11.98 6.16 -23.04
C ALA A 459 -12.52 5.58 -21.72
N LEU A 460 -13.22 6.37 -20.90
CA LEU A 460 -13.62 5.99 -19.55
C LEU A 460 -14.51 4.74 -19.55
N ARG A 461 -14.11 3.71 -18.80
CA ARG A 461 -14.79 2.41 -18.68
C ARG A 461 -15.33 2.18 -17.27
N THR A 462 -14.58 2.57 -16.26
CA THR A 462 -14.96 2.42 -14.86
C THR A 462 -14.87 3.75 -14.14
N ALA A 463 -15.89 4.05 -13.34
CA ALA A 463 -15.90 5.21 -12.46
C ALA A 463 -16.46 4.83 -11.09
N SER A 464 -15.81 5.28 -10.04
CA SER A 464 -16.26 5.11 -8.66
C SER A 464 -16.16 6.44 -7.93
N ALA A 465 -17.21 6.81 -7.21
CA ALA A 465 -17.22 8.01 -6.39
C ALA A 465 -17.80 7.73 -4.99
N ASP A 466 -17.08 8.14 -3.96
CA ASP A 466 -17.56 8.08 -2.57
C ASP A 466 -17.97 9.47 -2.09
N PHE A 467 -19.24 9.62 -1.72
CA PHE A 467 -19.85 10.81 -1.15
C PHE A 467 -20.51 10.48 0.20
N SER A 468 -20.02 9.45 0.89
CA SER A 468 -20.59 8.98 2.14
C SER A 468 -20.35 9.97 3.28
N SER A 469 -21.30 10.04 4.21
CA SER A 469 -21.27 10.93 5.37
C SER A 469 -21.11 12.42 5.03
N CYS A 470 -21.54 12.85 3.84
CA CYS A 470 -21.60 14.25 3.43
C CYS A 470 -22.93 14.87 3.89
N SER A 471 -22.90 15.56 5.03
CA SER A 471 -24.13 16.05 5.67
C SER A 471 -24.80 17.24 4.98
N ALA A 472 -24.04 18.05 4.24
CA ALA A 472 -24.56 19.18 3.46
C ALA A 472 -25.09 18.80 2.06
N LEU A 473 -24.94 17.54 1.65
CA LEU A 473 -25.52 17.00 0.42
C LEU A 473 -27.02 16.81 0.63
N ALA A 474 -27.78 17.89 0.48
CA ALA A 474 -29.25 17.95 0.52
C ALA A 474 -29.79 18.28 -0.89
N ASP A 475 -31.09 18.09 -1.12
CA ASP A 475 -31.81 18.04 -2.42
C ASP A 475 -31.70 19.24 -3.39
N ARG A 476 -30.75 20.16 -3.18
CA ARG A 476 -30.37 21.18 -4.15
C ARG A 476 -29.36 20.67 -5.18
N SER A 477 -28.63 19.59 -4.89
CA SER A 477 -27.65 18.98 -5.79
C SER A 477 -28.35 17.98 -6.73
N MET A 478 -28.51 18.33 -8.00
CA MET A 478 -28.87 17.34 -9.01
C MET A 478 -27.62 16.54 -9.38
N LEU A 479 -27.55 15.27 -8.99
CA LEU A 479 -26.55 14.38 -9.57
C LEU A 479 -27.02 14.02 -10.98
N CYS A 480 -26.40 14.66 -11.96
CA CYS A 480 -26.55 14.27 -13.34
C CYS A 480 -25.52 13.18 -13.64
N LEU A 481 -25.99 11.97 -13.93
CA LEU A 481 -25.11 10.93 -14.47
C LEU A 481 -24.51 11.40 -15.81
N PRO A 482 -23.28 10.99 -16.14
CA PRO A 482 -22.63 11.35 -17.41
C PRO A 482 -23.25 10.58 -18.58
N HIS A 483 -24.48 10.93 -18.99
CA HIS A 483 -25.23 10.25 -20.05
C HIS A 483 -24.44 10.17 -21.38
N GLY A 484 -23.64 11.20 -21.70
CA GLY A 484 -22.79 11.22 -22.88
C GLY A 484 -21.59 10.27 -22.85
N ALA A 485 -21.30 9.59 -21.73
CA ALA A 485 -20.15 8.70 -21.59
C ALA A 485 -20.37 7.35 -22.30
N LYS A 486 -20.13 7.32 -23.62
CA LYS A 486 -20.44 6.18 -24.52
C LYS A 486 -19.64 4.89 -24.28
N LYS A 487 -18.59 4.92 -23.47
CA LYS A 487 -17.76 3.73 -23.16
C LYS A 487 -17.84 3.32 -21.69
N LEU A 488 -18.56 4.06 -20.84
CA LEU A 488 -18.65 3.77 -19.43
C LEU A 488 -19.43 2.47 -19.24
N GLN A 489 -18.78 1.47 -18.64
CA GLN A 489 -19.30 0.11 -18.44
C GLN A 489 -19.66 -0.14 -16.97
N SER A 490 -18.90 0.41 -16.03
CA SER A 490 -19.11 0.22 -14.60
C SER A 490 -19.15 1.55 -13.86
N LEU A 491 -20.19 1.77 -13.06
CA LEU A 491 -20.34 2.94 -12.22
C LEU A 491 -20.71 2.53 -10.79
N SER A 492 -19.94 3.00 -9.80
CA SER A 492 -20.21 2.80 -8.38
C SER A 492 -20.31 4.14 -7.66
N LEU A 493 -21.41 4.36 -6.94
CA LEU A 493 -21.66 5.59 -6.18
C LEU A 493 -22.01 5.25 -4.73
N ASN A 494 -21.30 5.84 -3.78
CA ASN A 494 -21.56 5.66 -2.36
C ASN A 494 -22.07 6.97 -1.73
N PHE A 495 -23.26 6.94 -1.15
CA PHE A 495 -23.90 8.03 -0.42
C PHE A 495 -24.22 7.64 1.02
N SER A 496 -23.63 6.57 1.53
CA SER A 496 -23.95 6.01 2.85
C SER A 496 -23.83 7.08 3.95
N GLY A 497 -24.88 7.25 4.75
CA GLY A 497 -24.91 8.21 5.87
C GLY A 497 -25.04 9.69 5.47
N SER A 498 -25.20 10.00 4.19
CA SER A 498 -25.41 11.38 3.71
C SER A 498 -26.87 11.82 3.85
N SER A 499 -27.12 13.14 3.79
CA SER A 499 -28.42 13.77 4.09
C SER A 499 -29.40 13.82 2.90
N ILE A 500 -29.23 12.95 1.90
CA ILE A 500 -30.05 12.97 0.69
C ILE A 500 -31.49 12.58 1.03
N SER A 501 -32.47 13.42 0.68
CA SER A 501 -33.90 13.23 1.02
C SER A 501 -34.82 12.98 -0.18
N HIS A 502 -34.55 13.63 -1.30
CA HIS A 502 -35.21 13.50 -2.60
C HIS A 502 -34.12 13.44 -3.65
N ALA A 503 -34.13 12.37 -4.42
CA ALA A 503 -33.04 12.09 -5.32
C ALA A 503 -33.56 12.09 -6.73
N GLN A 504 -33.48 13.23 -7.41
CA GLN A 504 -33.19 13.23 -8.86
C GLN A 504 -31.71 12.82 -9.06
N LEU A 505 -31.27 11.74 -8.38
CA LEU A 505 -29.87 11.31 -8.38
C LEU A 505 -29.46 10.72 -9.73
N LEU A 506 -30.44 10.36 -10.57
CA LEU A 506 -30.20 9.59 -11.77
C LEU A 506 -31.01 10.24 -12.88
N GLY A 507 -30.31 11.00 -13.72
CA GLY A 507 -30.79 11.33 -15.05
C GLY A 507 -30.75 10.10 -15.98
N GLN A 508 -30.74 10.32 -17.29
CA GLN A 508 -30.56 9.23 -18.25
C GLN A 508 -29.22 8.51 -17.99
N CYS A 509 -29.24 7.19 -17.85
CA CYS A 509 -28.02 6.42 -17.72
C CYS A 509 -27.21 6.43 -19.02
N PRO A 510 -25.87 6.31 -18.95
CA PRO A 510 -25.06 6.08 -20.14
C PRO A 510 -25.52 4.81 -20.87
N PRO A 511 -25.68 4.84 -22.20
CA PRO A 511 -26.24 3.71 -22.94
C PRO A 511 -25.34 2.46 -22.91
N SER A 512 -24.03 2.62 -22.67
CA SER A 512 -23.06 1.52 -22.59
C SER A 512 -22.96 0.85 -21.22
N LEU A 513 -23.66 1.39 -20.20
CA LEU A 513 -23.49 0.98 -18.81
C LEU A 513 -23.95 -0.48 -18.60
N ALA A 514 -23.05 -1.32 -18.11
CA ALA A 514 -23.29 -2.73 -17.84
C ALA A 514 -23.44 -3.03 -16.34
N HIS A 515 -22.76 -2.29 -15.48
CA HIS A 515 -22.78 -2.47 -14.03
C HIS A 515 -23.04 -1.14 -13.34
N LEU A 516 -24.09 -1.09 -12.50
CA LEU A 516 -24.42 0.06 -11.67
C LEU A 516 -24.55 -0.37 -10.22
N ASN A 517 -23.79 0.27 -9.33
CA ASN A 517 -23.86 0.10 -7.88
C ASN A 517 -24.16 1.45 -7.22
N ILE A 518 -25.23 1.51 -6.43
CA ILE A 518 -25.59 2.69 -5.65
C ILE A 518 -25.82 2.27 -4.20
N ASN A 519 -25.01 2.84 -3.31
CA ASN A 519 -25.11 2.62 -1.88
C ASN A 519 -25.67 3.87 -1.21
N CYS A 520 -26.84 3.75 -0.59
CA CYS A 520 -27.51 4.78 0.20
C CYS A 520 -27.78 4.29 1.63
N VAL A 521 -26.91 3.44 2.18
CA VAL A 521 -27.08 2.88 3.52
C VAL A 521 -27.14 3.99 4.56
N ARG A 522 -28.07 3.92 5.52
CA ARG A 522 -28.25 4.92 6.60
C ARG A 522 -28.52 6.36 6.11
N CYS A 523 -29.07 6.56 4.91
CA CYS A 523 -29.61 7.87 4.51
C CYS A 523 -30.92 8.15 5.26
N LEU A 524 -30.82 8.71 6.47
CA LEU A 524 -31.97 8.84 7.39
C LEU A 524 -33.03 9.82 6.91
N GLN A 525 -32.70 10.78 6.06
CA GLN A 525 -33.66 11.76 5.52
C GLN A 525 -34.42 11.26 4.28
N MET A 526 -34.02 10.10 3.73
CA MET A 526 -34.63 9.52 2.54
C MET A 526 -36.05 9.01 2.85
N ALA A 527 -37.07 9.67 2.29
CA ALA A 527 -38.47 9.32 2.47
C ALA A 527 -39.04 8.51 1.28
N GLU A 528 -38.51 8.75 0.09
CA GLU A 528 -38.82 8.09 -1.16
C GLU A 528 -37.54 7.55 -1.79
N LEU A 529 -37.66 6.52 -2.61
CA LEU A 529 -36.54 6.09 -3.43
C LEU A 529 -36.15 7.21 -4.40
N PRO A 530 -34.83 7.38 -4.67
CA PRO A 530 -34.38 8.15 -5.81
C PRO A 530 -35.25 7.86 -7.03
N VAL A 531 -35.61 8.90 -7.77
CA VAL A 531 -36.31 8.77 -9.05
C VAL A 531 -35.42 7.91 -9.95
N LEU A 532 -35.69 6.60 -10.04
CA LEU A 532 -34.99 5.61 -10.88
C LEU A 532 -35.30 5.80 -12.38
N LYS A 533 -35.92 6.92 -12.72
CA LYS A 533 -36.41 7.26 -14.05
C LYS A 533 -35.21 7.49 -14.96
N GLY A 534 -35.06 6.66 -15.98
CA GLY A 534 -33.91 6.67 -16.89
C GLY A 534 -32.97 5.48 -16.71
N ILE A 535 -33.02 4.77 -15.57
CA ILE A 535 -32.32 3.48 -15.41
C ILE A 535 -33.02 2.38 -16.22
N GLY A 536 -34.36 2.37 -16.21
CA GLY A 536 -35.17 1.42 -16.95
C GLY A 536 -34.90 1.43 -18.47
N ASP A 537 -34.33 2.52 -18.99
CA ASP A 537 -34.01 2.69 -20.41
C ASP A 537 -32.54 2.37 -20.72
N ALA A 538 -31.76 1.80 -19.79
CA ALA A 538 -30.36 1.41 -19.98
C ALA A 538 -30.28 0.03 -20.69
N PRO A 539 -30.00 -0.03 -22.00
CA PRO A 539 -30.22 -1.25 -22.79
C PRO A 539 -29.18 -2.35 -22.54
N ASN A 540 -28.01 -2.00 -22.01
CA ASN A 540 -26.88 -2.91 -21.84
C ASN A 540 -26.64 -3.33 -20.38
N LEU A 541 -27.56 -2.96 -19.46
CA LEU A 541 -27.37 -3.16 -18.03
C LEU A 541 -27.46 -4.65 -17.68
N LYS A 542 -26.36 -5.21 -17.17
CA LYS A 542 -26.23 -6.62 -16.76
C LYS A 542 -26.33 -6.81 -15.24
N SER A 543 -25.92 -5.82 -14.46
CA SER A 543 -25.97 -5.86 -13.01
C SER A 543 -26.42 -4.53 -12.43
N LEU A 544 -27.39 -4.57 -11.53
CA LEU A 544 -27.87 -3.43 -10.76
C LEU A 544 -27.88 -3.76 -9.27
N VAL A 545 -27.07 -3.05 -8.48
CA VAL A 545 -27.00 -3.17 -7.03
C VAL A 545 -27.48 -1.87 -6.40
N LEU A 546 -28.57 -1.95 -5.63
CA LEU A 546 -29.11 -0.82 -4.87
C LEU A 546 -29.19 -1.19 -3.39
N ASP A 547 -28.50 -0.44 -2.54
CA ASP A 547 -28.49 -0.64 -1.09
C ASP A 547 -29.10 0.53 -0.34
N PHE A 548 -30.31 0.34 0.18
CA PHE A 548 -31.05 1.30 1.01
C PHE A 548 -31.16 0.82 2.46
N SER A 549 -30.26 -0.06 2.89
CA SER A 549 -30.32 -0.60 4.25
C SER A 549 -30.22 0.51 5.30
N LEU A 550 -30.99 0.38 6.37
CA LEU A 550 -31.06 1.34 7.49
C LEU A 550 -31.58 2.73 7.10
N CYS A 551 -32.25 2.88 5.95
CA CYS A 551 -33.08 4.07 5.66
C CYS A 551 -34.41 3.96 6.42
N GLU A 552 -34.44 4.46 7.65
CA GLU A 552 -35.59 4.26 8.55
C GLU A 552 -36.85 5.00 8.10
N ASN A 553 -36.69 6.14 7.43
CA ASN A 553 -37.78 7.00 6.95
C ASN A 553 -38.30 6.65 5.55
N LEU A 554 -37.69 5.66 4.87
CA LEU A 554 -38.09 5.26 3.52
C LEU A 554 -39.50 4.63 3.56
N LYS A 555 -40.48 5.33 3.00
CA LYS A 555 -41.90 4.96 2.98
C LYS A 555 -42.36 4.52 1.60
N ASP A 556 -41.94 5.26 0.58
CA ASP A 556 -42.36 5.06 -0.81
C ASP A 556 -41.26 4.36 -1.62
N ILE A 557 -41.62 3.24 -2.23
CA ILE A 557 -40.77 2.44 -3.13
C ILE A 557 -41.42 2.25 -4.50
N SER A 558 -42.44 3.06 -4.83
CA SER A 558 -43.21 2.96 -6.08
C SER A 558 -42.34 3.08 -7.34
N SER A 559 -41.26 3.87 -7.29
CA SER A 559 -40.31 4.04 -8.39
C SER A 559 -39.56 2.75 -8.78
N LEU A 560 -39.59 1.68 -7.98
CA LEU A 560 -39.13 0.36 -8.42
C LEU A 560 -39.91 -0.15 -9.65
N GLY A 561 -41.10 0.39 -9.94
CA GLY A 561 -41.83 0.09 -11.18
C GLY A 561 -41.03 0.40 -12.45
N ASP A 562 -40.11 1.37 -12.41
CA ASP A 562 -39.25 1.71 -13.56
C ASP A 562 -38.25 0.60 -13.90
N ILE A 563 -37.91 -0.27 -12.93
CA ILE A 563 -37.03 -1.44 -13.11
C ILE A 563 -37.69 -2.50 -13.99
N ALA A 564 -39.02 -2.51 -14.13
CA ALA A 564 -39.71 -3.45 -15.01
C ALA A 564 -39.34 -3.31 -16.50
N ARG A 565 -38.69 -2.21 -16.89
CA ARG A 565 -38.21 -1.97 -18.27
C ARG A 565 -36.78 -2.48 -18.52
N LEU A 566 -36.11 -3.01 -17.49
CA LEU A 566 -34.75 -3.51 -17.61
C LEU A 566 -34.65 -4.80 -18.44
N PRO A 567 -33.47 -5.14 -18.98
CA PRO A 567 -33.24 -6.38 -19.71
C PRO A 567 -33.60 -7.64 -18.89
N GLU A 568 -34.16 -8.67 -19.56
CA GLU A 568 -34.62 -9.90 -18.88
C GLU A 568 -33.48 -10.67 -18.18
N ASP A 569 -32.24 -10.58 -18.68
CA ASP A 569 -31.07 -11.31 -18.19
C ASP A 569 -30.30 -10.61 -17.05
N ILE A 570 -30.79 -9.48 -16.56
CA ILE A 570 -30.13 -8.66 -15.53
C ILE A 570 -30.01 -9.38 -14.16
N GLU A 571 -28.88 -9.21 -13.50
CA GLU A 571 -28.70 -9.50 -12.07
C GLU A 571 -29.11 -8.29 -11.23
N LEU A 572 -30.22 -8.42 -10.51
CA LEU A 572 -30.74 -7.36 -9.65
C LEU A 572 -30.51 -7.70 -8.17
N SER A 573 -29.83 -6.82 -7.45
CA SER A 573 -29.64 -6.91 -6.00
C SER A 573 -30.23 -5.69 -5.30
N LEU A 574 -31.32 -5.91 -4.55
CA LEU A 574 -31.98 -4.88 -3.76
C LEU A 574 -31.83 -5.18 -2.27
N LYS A 575 -31.32 -4.21 -1.50
CA LYS A 575 -31.12 -4.35 -0.05
C LYS A 575 -31.89 -3.27 0.69
N PHE A 576 -32.74 -3.70 1.62
CA PHE A 576 -33.61 -2.87 2.44
C PHE A 576 -33.53 -3.27 3.92
N LEU A 577 -32.38 -3.78 4.37
CA LEU A 577 -32.25 -4.31 5.72
C LEU A 577 -32.46 -3.18 6.73
N GLY A 578 -33.44 -3.31 7.61
CA GLY A 578 -33.72 -2.30 8.64
C GLY A 578 -34.62 -1.14 8.20
N CYS A 579 -35.17 -1.14 6.99
CA CYS A 579 -36.23 -0.21 6.59
C CYS A 579 -37.54 -0.58 7.31
N ARG A 580 -38.08 0.35 8.11
CA ARG A 580 -39.27 0.09 8.96
C ARG A 580 -40.55 0.77 8.47
N ALA A 581 -40.42 1.80 7.63
CA ALA A 581 -41.53 2.65 7.23
C ALA A 581 -42.13 2.32 5.85
N VAL A 582 -41.56 1.35 5.11
CA VAL A 582 -42.02 0.98 3.75
C VAL A 582 -43.48 0.50 3.82
N GLY A 583 -44.38 1.26 3.19
CA GLY A 583 -45.82 1.14 3.37
C GLY A 583 -46.62 0.77 2.12
N ALA A 584 -46.06 0.97 0.93
CA ALA A 584 -46.71 0.69 -0.36
C ALA A 584 -45.82 -0.21 -1.23
N THR A 585 -46.43 -1.16 -1.93
CA THR A 585 -45.80 -1.88 -3.04
C THR A 585 -46.05 -1.12 -4.34
N PRO A 586 -45.13 -1.13 -5.33
CA PRO A 586 -45.45 -0.67 -6.68
C PRO A 586 -46.73 -1.36 -7.21
N SER A 587 -47.56 -0.64 -7.96
CA SER A 587 -48.74 -1.22 -8.62
C SER A 587 -48.36 -2.27 -9.66
N ASP A 588 -47.14 -2.18 -10.20
CA ASP A 588 -46.68 -2.96 -11.35
C ASP A 588 -45.79 -4.15 -10.98
N ILE A 589 -45.89 -4.72 -9.78
CA ILE A 589 -45.06 -5.88 -9.38
C ILE A 589 -45.17 -7.06 -10.37
N CYS A 590 -46.33 -7.24 -11.00
CA CYS A 590 -46.56 -8.33 -11.96
C CYS A 590 -45.65 -8.29 -13.19
N SER A 591 -45.09 -7.12 -13.57
CA SER A 591 -44.16 -7.00 -14.71
C SER A 591 -42.72 -7.37 -14.36
N MET A 592 -42.35 -7.51 -13.07
CA MET A 592 -41.02 -7.95 -12.64
C MET A 592 -40.80 -9.47 -12.79
N ALA A 593 -41.82 -10.22 -13.24
CA ALA A 593 -41.75 -11.68 -13.43
C ALA A 593 -40.76 -12.11 -14.54
N GLN A 594 -40.32 -11.19 -15.40
CA GLN A 594 -39.38 -11.47 -16.49
C GLN A 594 -37.90 -11.46 -16.06
N LEU A 595 -37.58 -11.09 -14.82
CA LEU A 595 -36.21 -11.02 -14.33
C LEU A 595 -35.59 -12.40 -14.11
N ARG A 596 -34.32 -12.58 -14.53
CA ARG A 596 -33.57 -13.82 -14.34
C ARG A 596 -33.20 -14.08 -12.87
N THR A 597 -32.65 -13.08 -12.17
CA THR A 597 -32.18 -13.21 -10.78
C THR A 597 -32.50 -11.98 -9.94
N LEU A 598 -33.19 -12.19 -8.80
CA LEU A 598 -33.39 -11.16 -7.78
C LEU A 598 -32.78 -11.61 -6.44
N LYS A 599 -31.80 -10.84 -5.94
CA LYS A 599 -31.28 -10.94 -4.57
C LYS A 599 -31.96 -9.86 -3.72
N LEU A 600 -32.85 -10.26 -2.82
CA LEU A 600 -33.57 -9.32 -1.95
C LEU A 600 -33.17 -9.54 -0.49
N THR A 601 -32.65 -8.50 0.16
CA THR A 601 -32.41 -8.52 1.61
C THR A 601 -33.43 -7.62 2.30
N ALA A 602 -34.33 -8.20 3.10
CA ALA A 602 -35.43 -7.49 3.76
C ALA A 602 -35.65 -7.99 5.20
N PRO A 603 -36.30 -7.21 6.09
CA PRO A 603 -36.57 -7.65 7.46
C PRO A 603 -37.47 -8.89 7.51
N SER A 604 -37.14 -9.88 8.36
CA SER A 604 -37.85 -11.17 8.41
C SER A 604 -39.25 -11.11 9.07
N SER A 605 -39.53 -10.10 9.90
CA SER A 605 -40.71 -10.08 10.79
C SER A 605 -41.47 -8.74 10.86
N SER A 606 -41.45 -7.90 9.82
CA SER A 606 -42.20 -6.63 9.78
C SER A 606 -43.23 -6.57 8.66
N ARG A 607 -44.25 -5.69 8.80
CA ARG A 607 -45.21 -5.36 7.72
C ARG A 607 -44.48 -4.96 6.45
N SER A 608 -43.46 -4.10 6.55
CA SER A 608 -42.55 -3.75 5.46
C SER A 608 -41.83 -4.95 4.86
N GLY A 609 -41.35 -5.89 5.68
CA GLY A 609 -40.73 -7.13 5.21
C GLY A 609 -41.68 -8.08 4.49
N SER A 610 -42.97 -8.07 4.83
CA SER A 610 -43.99 -8.80 4.06
C SER A 610 -44.30 -8.13 2.71
N ILE A 611 -44.36 -6.79 2.68
CA ILE A 611 -44.54 -5.98 1.47
C ILE A 611 -43.38 -6.21 0.49
N LEU A 612 -42.13 -6.12 0.96
CA LEU A 612 -40.94 -6.31 0.14
C LEU A 612 -40.81 -7.74 -0.40
N ARG A 613 -41.20 -8.76 0.38
CA ARG A 613 -41.18 -10.15 -0.10
C ARG A 613 -42.16 -10.42 -1.24
N ARG A 614 -43.23 -9.63 -1.38
CA ARG A 614 -44.14 -9.70 -2.53
C ARG A 614 -43.48 -9.27 -3.84
N LEU A 615 -42.35 -8.54 -3.81
CA LEU A 615 -41.59 -8.20 -5.01
C LEU A 615 -40.97 -9.43 -5.70
N GLY A 616 -40.66 -10.49 -4.95
CA GLY A 616 -40.03 -11.70 -5.48
C GLY A 616 -40.99 -12.80 -5.91
N THR A 617 -42.30 -12.62 -5.73
CA THR A 617 -43.29 -13.65 -6.08
C THR A 617 -43.46 -13.72 -7.60
N GLY A 618 -42.94 -14.78 -8.24
CA GLY A 618 -43.05 -15.00 -9.69
C GLY A 618 -41.73 -14.97 -10.47
N ILE A 619 -40.58 -14.82 -9.80
CA ILE A 619 -39.24 -14.73 -10.43
C ILE A 619 -38.56 -16.11 -10.47
N ALA A 620 -37.85 -16.41 -11.56
CA ALA A 620 -37.25 -17.73 -11.83
C ALA A 620 -36.17 -18.16 -10.82
N SER A 621 -35.35 -17.22 -10.34
CA SER A 621 -34.34 -17.43 -9.29
C SER A 621 -34.38 -16.29 -8.29
N TRP A 622 -34.77 -16.58 -7.05
CA TRP A 622 -34.92 -15.59 -5.98
C TRP A 622 -34.38 -16.11 -4.65
N THR A 623 -33.57 -15.29 -3.97
CA THR A 623 -33.06 -15.60 -2.63
C THR A 623 -33.41 -14.48 -1.66
N VAL A 624 -34.09 -14.85 -0.56
CA VAL A 624 -34.30 -13.97 0.60
C VAL A 624 -33.43 -14.46 1.73
N ARG A 625 -32.52 -13.60 2.22
CA ARG A 625 -31.80 -13.88 3.45
C ARG A 625 -32.59 -13.30 4.64
N PRO A 626 -33.14 -14.13 5.54
CA PRO A 626 -33.83 -13.63 6.73
C PRO A 626 -32.84 -12.98 7.71
N ASN A 627 -33.36 -12.08 8.54
CA ASN A 627 -32.64 -11.39 9.60
C ASN A 627 -32.15 -12.42 10.65
N ALA A 628 -30.98 -13.01 10.45
CA ALA A 628 -30.22 -13.59 11.55
C ALA A 628 -29.81 -12.42 12.46
N LYS A 629 -29.75 -12.63 13.79
CA LYS A 629 -29.32 -11.60 14.75
C LYS A 629 -27.89 -11.15 14.42
N ALA A 630 -27.77 -10.21 13.49
CA ALA A 630 -26.54 -9.55 13.16
C ALA A 630 -26.24 -8.62 14.33
N LYS A 631 -25.22 -8.97 15.11
CA LYS A 631 -24.43 -7.92 15.72
C LYS A 631 -23.93 -7.07 14.55
N VAL A 632 -24.21 -5.77 14.60
CA VAL A 632 -23.65 -4.80 13.67
C VAL A 632 -22.14 -4.94 13.80
N HIS A 633 -21.54 -5.64 12.82
CA HIS A 633 -20.11 -5.64 12.60
C HIS A 633 -19.85 -4.51 11.59
N PRO A 634 -18.75 -3.76 11.73
CA PRO A 634 -18.37 -2.75 10.75
C PRO A 634 -18.32 -3.39 9.38
N VAL A 635 -18.81 -2.65 8.38
CA VAL A 635 -18.85 -3.03 6.98
C VAL A 635 -17.40 -3.30 6.54
N GLN A 636 -17.05 -4.57 6.30
CA GLN A 636 -15.83 -4.92 5.60
C GLN A 636 -16.09 -4.87 4.09
N GLU A 637 -15.21 -4.14 3.40
CA GLU A 637 -15.16 -3.96 1.95
C GLU A 637 -15.29 -5.29 1.18
N HIS A 638 -16.30 -5.40 0.32
CA HIS A 638 -16.33 -6.46 -0.68
C HIS A 638 -15.43 -6.06 -1.86
N LYS A 639 -14.17 -6.48 -1.83
CA LYS A 639 -13.31 -6.49 -3.03
C LYS A 639 -13.70 -7.70 -3.90
N LEU A 640 -14.22 -7.45 -5.10
CA LEU A 640 -14.53 -8.48 -6.11
C LEU A 640 -13.26 -9.31 -6.43
N GLY A 641 -13.38 -10.65 -6.53
CA GLY A 641 -12.30 -11.55 -6.94
C GLY A 641 -11.40 -12.14 -5.83
N LEU A 642 -11.71 -11.92 -4.55
CA LEU A 642 -10.97 -12.50 -3.42
C LEU A 642 -11.85 -13.35 -2.50
N ILE A 643 -11.31 -14.47 -2.02
CA ILE A 643 -11.84 -15.24 -0.88
C ILE A 643 -10.93 -15.08 0.33
N PHE A 644 -11.50 -15.12 1.53
CA PHE A 644 -10.79 -14.95 2.80
C PHE A 644 -10.90 -16.21 3.63
N VAL A 645 -9.76 -16.81 3.98
CA VAL A 645 -9.68 -17.98 4.88
C VAL A 645 -9.30 -17.48 6.27
N GLY A 646 -10.12 -17.74 7.28
CA GLY A 646 -9.92 -17.20 8.61
C GLY A 646 -10.66 -17.96 9.71
N ASN A 647 -10.60 -17.44 10.94
CA ASN A 647 -11.45 -17.92 12.01
C ASN A 647 -11.87 -16.83 13.00
N THR A 648 -13.05 -17.00 13.59
CA THR A 648 -13.47 -16.28 14.81
C THR A 648 -13.28 -17.17 16.02
N ALA A 649 -13.10 -16.58 17.20
CA ALA A 649 -13.05 -17.33 18.46
C ALA A 649 -13.67 -16.55 19.63
N LYS A 650 -14.31 -17.26 20.57
CA LYS A 650 -14.85 -16.69 21.81
C LYS A 650 -14.61 -17.63 22.99
N PRO A 651 -14.29 -17.11 24.18
CA PRO A 651 -14.18 -17.94 25.38
C PRO A 651 -15.55 -18.52 25.75
N VAL A 652 -15.60 -19.80 26.12
CA VAL A 652 -16.79 -20.48 26.62
C VAL A 652 -16.88 -20.22 28.12
N PRO A 653 -17.93 -19.56 28.63
CA PRO A 653 -18.10 -19.34 30.07
C PRO A 653 -18.18 -20.68 30.82
N GLY A 654 -17.34 -20.87 31.85
CA GLY A 654 -17.44 -22.03 32.73
C GLY A 654 -18.79 -22.06 33.44
N LYS A 655 -19.46 -23.22 33.47
CA LYS A 655 -20.62 -23.41 34.34
C LYS A 655 -20.17 -23.24 35.79
N ALA A 656 -20.75 -22.29 36.52
CA ALA A 656 -20.64 -22.24 37.96
C ALA A 656 -21.42 -23.44 38.52
N ASP A 657 -20.71 -24.50 38.92
CA ASP A 657 -21.34 -25.66 39.54
C ASP A 657 -21.85 -25.31 40.94
N ALA A 658 -23.16 -25.16 41.04
CA ALA A 658 -23.87 -25.24 42.31
C ALA A 658 -23.92 -26.70 42.77
N LYS A 659 -22.88 -27.14 43.51
CA LYS A 659 -22.90 -28.05 44.69
C LYS A 659 -21.59 -28.85 44.85
N ALA A 660 -21.15 -28.87 46.10
CA ALA A 660 -20.37 -29.92 46.79
C ALA A 660 -18.82 -29.83 46.89
N SER A 661 -18.40 -29.62 48.14
CA SER A 661 -17.38 -30.33 48.94
C SER A 661 -15.90 -30.33 48.54
N VAL A 662 -15.12 -29.65 49.40
CA VAL A 662 -13.83 -30.03 50.00
C VAL A 662 -13.14 -31.29 49.42
N SER A 663 -12.13 -31.10 48.57
CA SER A 663 -10.75 -31.65 48.73
C SER A 663 -9.92 -31.63 47.43
N LYS A 664 -8.62 -31.38 47.60
CA LYS A 664 -7.43 -31.65 46.76
C LYS A 664 -7.33 -31.05 45.33
N ALA A 665 -6.32 -30.18 45.19
CA ALA A 665 -5.56 -29.82 43.99
C ALA A 665 -6.37 -29.40 42.75
N ARG A 666 -6.68 -28.09 42.67
CA ARG A 666 -7.26 -27.47 41.48
C ARG A 666 -6.15 -27.21 40.44
N ARG A 667 -6.16 -27.92 39.31
CA ARG A 667 -5.40 -27.49 38.12
C ARG A 667 -5.98 -26.14 37.63
N PRO A 668 -5.16 -25.20 37.11
CA PRO A 668 -5.69 -23.97 36.55
C PRO A 668 -6.64 -24.34 35.39
N GLU A 669 -7.90 -23.91 35.48
CA GLU A 669 -8.90 -24.11 34.44
C GLU A 669 -8.38 -23.47 33.15
N ARG A 670 -8.03 -24.29 32.15
CA ARG A 670 -7.71 -23.78 30.81
C ARG A 670 -8.99 -23.23 30.20
N THR A 671 -9.03 -21.94 29.91
CA THR A 671 -10.13 -21.29 29.20
C THR A 671 -10.41 -22.06 27.91
N LYS A 672 -11.60 -22.64 27.79
CA LYS A 672 -12.05 -23.35 26.60
C LYS A 672 -12.60 -22.34 25.62
N TRP A 673 -12.19 -22.40 24.37
CA TRP A 673 -12.62 -21.50 23.30
C TRP A 673 -13.58 -22.22 22.36
N SER A 674 -14.63 -21.51 21.94
CA SER A 674 -15.49 -21.89 20.81
C SER A 674 -15.03 -21.07 19.62
N TRP A 675 -14.52 -21.73 18.59
CA TRP A 675 -13.98 -21.08 17.41
C TRP A 675 -14.69 -21.59 16.15
N THR A 676 -14.84 -20.70 15.18
CA THR A 676 -15.46 -20.98 13.88
C THR A 676 -14.46 -20.63 12.78
N PHE A 677 -13.96 -21.66 12.10
CA PHE A 677 -13.23 -21.52 10.84
C PHE A 677 -14.20 -21.07 9.74
N TYR A 678 -13.76 -20.21 8.83
CA TYR A 678 -14.55 -19.75 7.70
C TYR A 678 -13.73 -19.56 6.41
N VAL A 679 -14.41 -19.74 5.27
CA VAL A 679 -14.01 -19.18 3.98
C VAL A 679 -15.12 -18.24 3.50
N ARG A 680 -14.80 -16.95 3.35
CA ARG A 680 -15.74 -15.85 3.00
C ARG A 680 -15.25 -15.07 1.78
N GLY A 681 -15.99 -14.05 1.33
CA GLY A 681 -15.68 -13.30 0.10
C GLY A 681 -16.37 -13.89 -1.13
N ASP A 682 -15.68 -13.90 -2.27
CA ASP A 682 -16.18 -14.39 -3.55
C ASP A 682 -16.19 -15.93 -3.64
N THR A 683 -17.07 -16.53 -2.83
CA THR A 683 -17.13 -17.99 -2.64
C THR A 683 -17.94 -18.72 -3.72
N ASP A 684 -18.49 -18.01 -4.70
CA ASP A 684 -19.37 -18.55 -5.73
C ASP A 684 -18.62 -19.51 -6.68
N ALA A 685 -17.31 -19.33 -6.84
CA ALA A 685 -16.44 -20.22 -7.62
C ALA A 685 -16.01 -21.50 -6.86
N ILE A 686 -16.28 -21.62 -5.55
CA ILE A 686 -15.87 -22.76 -4.74
C ILE A 686 -16.86 -23.92 -4.92
N ARG A 687 -16.34 -25.13 -5.16
CA ARG A 687 -17.12 -26.38 -5.23
C ARG A 687 -17.28 -27.02 -3.85
N ASN A 688 -16.19 -27.11 -3.09
CA ASN A 688 -16.17 -27.55 -1.69
C ASN A 688 -14.86 -27.14 -1.02
N VAL A 689 -14.88 -27.08 0.31
CA VAL A 689 -13.68 -26.87 1.15
C VAL A 689 -13.49 -28.10 2.03
N THR A 690 -12.26 -28.61 2.09
CA THR A 690 -11.86 -29.66 3.04
C THR A 690 -10.89 -29.06 4.03
N ILE A 691 -11.14 -29.22 5.32
CA ILE A 691 -10.22 -28.83 6.38
C ILE A 691 -9.73 -30.06 7.17
N THR A 692 -8.45 -30.06 7.53
CA THR A 692 -7.85 -31.07 8.39
C THR A 692 -7.49 -30.44 9.74
N LEU A 693 -8.20 -30.87 10.78
CA LEU A 693 -7.98 -30.53 12.18
C LEU A 693 -6.97 -31.49 12.83
N HIS A 694 -6.46 -31.11 14.00
CA HIS A 694 -5.55 -31.94 14.78
C HIS A 694 -6.13 -33.36 15.05
N PRO A 695 -5.32 -34.43 15.08
CA PRO A 695 -5.80 -35.82 15.23
C PRO A 695 -6.60 -36.10 16.51
N THR A 696 -6.55 -35.21 17.50
CA THR A 696 -7.33 -35.33 18.74
C THR A 696 -8.82 -35.04 18.58
N PHE A 697 -9.25 -34.48 17.44
CA PHE A 697 -10.67 -34.30 17.13
C PHE A 697 -11.29 -35.63 16.65
N ALA A 698 -12.51 -35.93 17.09
CA ALA A 698 -13.20 -37.17 16.73
C ALA A 698 -13.40 -37.35 15.21
N ILE A 699 -13.52 -36.23 14.48
CA ILE A 699 -13.59 -36.19 13.03
C ILE A 699 -12.54 -35.16 12.56
N PRO A 700 -11.29 -35.59 12.34
CA PRO A 700 -10.19 -34.67 12.05
C PRO A 700 -10.28 -34.10 10.62
N VAL A 701 -10.97 -34.75 9.68
CA VAL A 701 -11.16 -34.21 8.32
C VAL A 701 -12.62 -33.82 8.12
N VAL A 702 -12.88 -32.54 7.89
CA VAL A 702 -14.23 -31.98 7.72
C VAL A 702 -14.38 -31.45 6.29
N LYS A 703 -15.43 -31.89 5.58
CA LYS A 703 -15.79 -31.42 4.23
C LYS A 703 -16.98 -30.48 4.29
N LEU A 704 -16.79 -29.24 3.87
CA LEU A 704 -17.78 -28.17 3.84
C LEU A 704 -18.36 -28.03 2.44
N LYS A 705 -19.70 -28.05 2.34
CA LYS A 705 -20.47 -27.92 1.09
C LYS A 705 -21.65 -26.97 1.31
N GLY A 706 -21.95 -26.12 0.34
CA GLY A 706 -23.05 -25.15 0.38
C GLY A 706 -22.56 -23.71 0.26
N PRO A 707 -23.45 -22.71 0.38
CA PRO A 707 -23.10 -21.29 0.17
C PRO A 707 -22.35 -20.66 1.35
N VAL A 708 -22.10 -21.42 2.41
CA VAL A 708 -21.39 -21.00 3.62
C VAL A 708 -20.37 -22.08 3.97
N TYR A 709 -19.10 -21.71 3.94
CA TYR A 709 -17.97 -22.60 4.21
C TYR A 709 -17.43 -22.36 5.61
N GLU A 710 -18.21 -22.76 6.63
CA GLU A 710 -17.84 -22.57 8.04
C GLU A 710 -17.88 -23.88 8.83
N SER A 711 -16.98 -24.01 9.82
CA SER A 711 -16.95 -25.14 10.75
C SER A 711 -16.64 -24.66 12.16
N THR A 712 -17.50 -25.01 13.12
CA THR A 712 -17.33 -24.64 14.53
C THR A 712 -16.86 -25.82 15.34
N ALA A 713 -15.87 -25.60 16.20
CA ALA A 713 -15.43 -26.58 17.18
C ALA A 713 -15.02 -25.90 18.51
N THR A 714 -14.77 -26.72 19.53
CA THR A 714 -14.32 -26.21 20.84
C THR A 714 -13.00 -26.84 21.23
N GLY A 715 -12.07 -26.05 21.76
CA GLY A 715 -10.71 -26.48 22.10
C GLY A 715 -10.03 -25.51 23.08
N TRP A 716 -8.81 -25.82 23.49
CA TRP A 716 -8.06 -25.06 24.48
C TRP A 716 -6.69 -24.56 23.99
N GLY A 717 -6.34 -24.80 22.72
CA GLY A 717 -5.07 -24.39 22.11
C GLY A 717 -5.22 -24.10 20.61
N THR A 718 -4.28 -23.34 20.06
CA THR A 718 -4.14 -23.00 18.64
C THR A 718 -3.32 -24.07 17.92
N PHE A 719 -3.60 -24.28 16.63
CA PHE A 719 -2.87 -25.21 15.77
C PHE A 719 -3.12 -24.88 14.29
N ALA A 720 -2.22 -25.35 13.44
CA ALA A 720 -2.33 -25.29 11.99
C ALA A 720 -3.53 -26.12 11.49
N ILE A 721 -4.42 -25.49 10.74
CA ILE A 721 -5.51 -26.14 10.01
C ILE A 721 -5.10 -26.19 8.54
N GLU A 722 -4.93 -27.39 7.99
CA GLU A 722 -4.76 -27.53 6.54
C GLU A 722 -6.10 -27.29 5.85
N VAL A 723 -6.10 -26.46 4.80
CA VAL A 723 -7.28 -26.05 4.04
C VAL A 723 -7.06 -26.37 2.57
N VAL A 724 -7.98 -27.16 2.01
CA VAL A 724 -8.04 -27.48 0.57
C VAL A 724 -9.35 -26.95 0.00
N ILE A 725 -9.26 -25.98 -0.90
CA ILE A 725 -10.40 -25.37 -1.58
C ILE A 725 -10.45 -25.90 -3.00
N CYS A 726 -11.48 -26.67 -3.36
CA CYS A 726 -11.68 -27.13 -4.73
C CYS A 726 -12.56 -26.14 -5.49
N TRP A 727 -12.12 -25.71 -6.67
CA TRP A 727 -12.88 -24.80 -7.53
C TRP A 727 -13.92 -25.53 -8.39
N LYS A 728 -14.97 -24.82 -8.82
CA LYS A 728 -15.99 -25.34 -9.75
C LYS A 728 -15.44 -25.52 -11.17
N THR A 729 -14.46 -24.71 -11.57
CA THR A 729 -13.78 -24.73 -12.87
C THR A 729 -12.71 -25.81 -13.01
N GLY A 730 -12.33 -26.48 -11.92
CA GLY A 730 -11.20 -27.41 -11.87
C GLY A 730 -9.98 -26.80 -11.16
N GLY A 731 -9.11 -27.66 -10.63
CA GLY A 731 -7.98 -27.24 -9.78
C GLY A 731 -8.34 -27.08 -8.29
N GLU A 732 -7.32 -26.85 -7.47
CA GLU A 732 -7.46 -26.66 -6.02
C GLU A 732 -6.45 -25.65 -5.47
N LEU A 733 -6.85 -24.90 -4.45
CA LEU A 733 -5.97 -24.09 -3.62
C LEU A 733 -5.69 -24.84 -2.32
N ARG A 734 -4.40 -25.04 -2.02
CA ARG A 734 -3.93 -25.60 -0.75
C ARG A 734 -3.27 -24.52 0.08
N THR A 735 -3.71 -24.37 1.32
CA THR A 735 -3.11 -23.43 2.25
C THR A 735 -3.22 -23.95 3.69
N THR A 736 -2.52 -23.30 4.60
CA THR A 736 -2.55 -23.62 6.02
C THR A 736 -2.97 -22.37 6.77
N TRP A 737 -3.96 -22.51 7.65
CA TRP A 737 -4.46 -21.45 8.52
C TRP A 737 -4.07 -21.72 9.97
N GLU A 738 -3.28 -20.84 10.59
CA GLU A 738 -3.02 -20.92 12.02
C GLU A 738 -4.23 -20.43 12.81
N LEU A 739 -4.85 -21.32 13.59
CA LEU A 739 -6.02 -20.98 14.40
C LEU A 739 -5.67 -19.87 15.41
N GLN A 740 -6.44 -18.78 15.45
CA GLN A 740 -6.20 -17.62 16.33
C GLN A 740 -7.35 -17.42 17.32
N PHE A 741 -7.05 -16.99 18.55
CA PHE A 741 -8.08 -16.75 19.58
C PHE A 741 -8.25 -15.27 19.96
N ASP A 742 -7.25 -14.44 19.67
CA ASP A 742 -7.19 -13.08 20.19
C ASP A 742 -7.84 -12.04 19.26
N ALA A 743 -8.08 -12.37 17.99
CA ALA A 743 -8.72 -11.51 17.00
C ALA A 743 -9.49 -12.32 15.92
N ASP A 744 -10.45 -11.68 15.24
CA ASP A 744 -11.03 -12.21 14.00
C ASP A 744 -10.07 -11.88 12.85
N ALA A 745 -9.30 -12.88 12.41
CA ALA A 745 -8.27 -12.72 11.41
C ALA A 745 -8.56 -13.60 10.19
N SER A 746 -8.16 -13.13 9.01
CA SER A 746 -8.26 -13.89 7.76
C SER A 746 -7.15 -13.55 6.78
N LYS A 747 -6.89 -14.45 5.82
CA LYS A 747 -5.94 -14.26 4.72
C LYS A 747 -6.68 -14.28 3.37
N PRO A 748 -6.45 -13.30 2.49
CA PRO A 748 -7.07 -13.26 1.17
C PRO A 748 -6.38 -14.20 0.17
N PHE A 749 -7.16 -14.75 -0.76
CA PHE A 749 -6.70 -15.54 -1.90
C PHE A 749 -7.51 -15.17 -3.14
N LYS A 750 -6.86 -15.09 -4.30
CA LYS A 750 -7.52 -14.81 -5.58
C LYS A 750 -8.41 -15.96 -6.01
N VAL A 751 -9.60 -15.62 -6.52
CA VAL A 751 -10.47 -16.57 -7.21
C VAL A 751 -9.94 -16.77 -8.64
N PRO A 752 -9.73 -18.01 -9.10
CA PRO A 752 -9.31 -18.27 -10.48
C PRO A 752 -10.33 -17.73 -11.49
N GLU A 753 -9.85 -17.06 -12.53
CA GLU A 753 -10.70 -16.56 -13.61
C GLU A 753 -11.40 -17.71 -14.35
N LEU A 754 -12.70 -17.53 -14.63
CA LEU A 754 -13.47 -18.45 -15.46
C LEU A 754 -12.96 -18.34 -16.91
N PRO A 755 -12.58 -19.44 -17.59
CA PRO A 755 -12.41 -19.40 -19.03
C PRO A 755 -13.77 -19.04 -19.64
N MET A 756 -13.81 -17.98 -20.45
CA MET A 756 -15.00 -17.55 -21.17
C MET A 756 -15.53 -18.72 -22.02
N ALA A 757 -16.76 -19.14 -21.75
CA ALA A 757 -17.50 -20.10 -22.56
C ALA A 757 -18.49 -19.36 -23.46
#